data_AF-A0A7C4RKS4-F1
#
_entry.id   AF-A0A7C4RKS4-F1
#
_cell.length_a   1.000
_cell.length_b   1.000
_cell.length_c   1.000
_cell.angle_alpha   90.00
_cell.angle_beta   90.00
_cell.angle_gamma   90.00
#
_symmetry.space_group_name_H-M   'P 1'
#
loop_
_entity.id
_entity.type
_entity.pdbx_description
1 polymer ?
#
loop_
_entity_poly.entity_id
_entity_poly.type
_entity_poly.pdbx_seq_one_letter_code
_entity_poly.pdbx_strand_id
1 'polypeptide(L)'
;MPSGRKVGSMKLESKYAKTCFKNLLSPINFVLIFFLVFLLSSFVSPALNSIARFLLSFFALGFSITIMAKRKSCELDLFELIMESVFISILASVGITLVLASLQLNNIQNYYFVQLACIILFSSLIIAKVNPRFKIKYEKAELTLYVFLFLVFISVGVNLDKFYTPDEYFYLRNSLDFIKYNYLTPITYIPLRSFSDILVGRFLWQTTLATFIETTSGLLPYYAINLPFFIILLSAVPTLLKLLFGDNTRMSLLLWLIIASNPLIFILSHFVLVDFALASLGLLSVYWFIKSFKSESNVGVSSLVKCFAILVISMLYKFNLILPIALWITFVFLFLRYKFYRLSRWHKSLFLIVTIPVVAYELFLDVPALFTYYVLHDLQLNFLFARYVFISPLGTLISFLFKTPWTFKTWFDIPNYDKLFFFFNILSPELMTPIISSFAILSFLVLRKNYKAMTLAFVSLIALLISFIGFLSTSNFYDIQRDALTVILLLQIVGLSSFYASLSGKNHFIYASIVLMLLFTYLEYIVLANKNVTFYLWGTKLENRFDRLLLMDVLITIPISLAMMNGTKLLLQLKVKSGFIKVKVRLHTLMLVLLFSLLLANSVELTFYGLRNNTYFLDHGMNDLASQANDLEGGTLLISNAYALPLYTSPDKMFISPPLSFDEFNSFLKAGIKSRVIVSNDEIATWISYIMGSNEYLKALPPIITSEEKMLKAPLPSFDGSKNILFHLSFINSSQIYTPLHNELDVTIVGSPIWEGINQTRVMRFDGVDDYVTVSGGPLLSPLQKLTVEVWFRTEKPQNGKFLVVGGYANGTYAWGVYLSTNSTAMSFNIKGQKIYNPIIRGDFKDGFWHHFVGVFNGKSVTIYFEGKPVRSIMLEETVIIKPSDNFKIYIGSWSGRGAFDGYIGFVNVYADVLEPSDVIEQYIKARGEDTGILAKVISATRNYVTLDVYGKGIHISPTADITVERVGITPVKVGDNFNHTSLTIDFYAKNSFNGTLILNTYYFSTFRRLEVKEGYSHIEYIFPNTIDSKPVGLAFGRKTEILMLSERGELLAKIVTASSILQGLELSYILLPVILLLIFYVYISCKESKFAS
;
A
#
# COMPACT_ATOMS: atom_id res chain seq x y z
N MET A 1 67.26 -60.33 3.27
CA MET A 1 67.69 -59.01 2.74
C MET A 1 66.80 -58.62 1.56
N PRO A 2 66.49 -57.33 1.36
CA PRO A 2 65.15 -56.89 0.95
C PRO A 2 65.09 -56.28 -0.48
N SER A 3 63.92 -56.27 -1.10
CA SER A 3 63.29 -55.12 -1.82
C SER A 3 62.25 -55.62 -2.82
N GLY A 4 61.04 -55.04 -2.79
CA GLY A 4 59.99 -55.40 -3.76
C GLY A 4 58.54 -55.16 -3.36
N ARG A 5 58.25 -54.27 -2.40
CA ARG A 5 56.90 -53.72 -2.17
C ARG A 5 56.98 -52.20 -2.27
N LYS A 6 56.59 -51.62 -3.42
CA LYS A 6 56.15 -50.21 -3.60
C LYS A 6 55.99 -49.86 -5.09
N VAL A 7 54.96 -50.38 -5.77
CA VAL A 7 54.49 -49.81 -7.07
C VAL A 7 52.96 -49.82 -7.22
N GLY A 8 52.21 -50.55 -6.39
CA GLY A 8 50.74 -50.64 -6.48
C GLY A 8 49.95 -49.44 -5.90
N SER A 9 50.47 -48.73 -4.90
CA SER A 9 49.71 -47.66 -4.21
C SER A 9 49.75 -46.31 -4.93
N MET A 10 50.86 -45.95 -5.57
CA MET A 10 51.03 -44.63 -6.22
C MET A 10 50.15 -44.43 -7.47
N LYS A 11 49.84 -45.49 -8.23
CA LYS A 11 48.92 -45.39 -9.38
C LYS A 11 47.45 -45.29 -8.96
N LEU A 12 47.07 -45.84 -7.81
CA LEU A 12 45.73 -45.68 -7.23
C LEU A 12 45.57 -44.29 -6.61
N GLU A 13 46.56 -43.79 -5.87
CA GLU A 13 46.57 -42.43 -5.31
C GLU A 13 46.59 -41.34 -6.41
N SER A 14 47.35 -41.54 -7.49
CA SER A 14 47.36 -40.62 -8.65
C SER A 14 46.00 -40.54 -9.37
N LYS A 15 45.30 -41.68 -9.49
CA LYS A 15 43.96 -41.74 -10.10
C LYS A 15 42.90 -41.15 -9.15
N TYR A 16 42.98 -41.43 -7.85
CA TYR A 16 42.12 -40.81 -6.83
C TYR A 16 42.33 -39.30 -6.74
N ALA A 17 43.58 -38.82 -6.71
CA ALA A 17 43.91 -37.40 -6.69
C ALA A 17 43.43 -36.68 -7.96
N LYS A 18 43.64 -37.26 -9.15
CA LYS A 18 43.09 -36.71 -10.41
C LYS A 18 41.57 -36.71 -10.45
N THR A 19 40.91 -37.71 -9.87
CA THR A 19 39.44 -37.78 -9.83
C THR A 19 38.86 -36.79 -8.80
N CYS A 20 39.50 -36.62 -7.64
CA CYS A 20 39.19 -35.56 -6.68
C CYS A 20 39.37 -34.16 -7.27
N PHE A 21 40.48 -33.91 -7.98
CA PHE A 21 40.75 -32.61 -8.60
C PHE A 21 39.74 -32.28 -9.71
N LYS A 22 39.35 -33.28 -10.52
CA LYS A 22 38.32 -33.15 -11.56
C LYS A 22 36.92 -32.96 -10.98
N ASN A 23 36.63 -33.57 -9.82
CA ASN A 23 35.39 -33.36 -9.08
C ASN A 23 35.35 -31.96 -8.46
N LEU A 24 36.45 -31.45 -7.92
CA LEU A 24 36.56 -30.10 -7.33
C LEU A 24 36.23 -28.99 -8.35
N LEU A 25 36.62 -29.19 -9.62
CA LEU A 25 36.39 -28.27 -10.75
C LEU A 25 35.03 -28.46 -11.44
N SER A 26 34.09 -29.22 -10.85
CA SER A 26 32.74 -29.33 -11.42
C SER A 26 32.01 -27.99 -11.36
N PRO A 27 31.10 -27.68 -12.32
CA PRO A 27 30.35 -26.42 -12.34
C PRO A 27 29.55 -26.18 -11.05
N ILE A 28 29.06 -27.24 -10.40
CA ILE A 28 28.34 -27.19 -9.13
C ILE A 28 29.27 -26.74 -8.01
N ASN A 29 30.46 -27.32 -7.93
CA ASN A 29 31.44 -26.96 -6.91
C ASN A 29 31.96 -25.53 -7.13
N PHE A 30 32.07 -25.07 -8.37
CA PHE A 30 32.38 -23.68 -8.67
C PHE A 30 31.31 -22.71 -8.13
N VAL A 31 30.02 -23.03 -8.29
CA VAL A 31 28.92 -22.21 -7.73
C VAL A 31 28.95 -22.19 -6.19
N LEU A 32 29.21 -23.34 -5.55
CA LEU A 32 29.32 -23.42 -4.09
C LEU A 32 30.54 -22.66 -3.55
N ILE A 33 31.70 -22.81 -4.21
CA ILE A 33 32.92 -22.06 -3.90
C ILE A 33 32.69 -20.57 -4.15
N PHE A 34 31.97 -20.19 -5.21
CA PHE A 34 31.61 -18.80 -5.46
C PHE A 34 30.80 -18.20 -4.30
N PHE A 35 29.76 -18.87 -3.81
CA PHE A 35 29.01 -18.37 -2.66
C PHE A 35 29.86 -18.25 -1.40
N LEU A 36 30.73 -19.23 -1.13
CA LEU A 36 31.65 -19.21 0.02
C LEU A 36 32.71 -18.10 -0.09
N VAL A 37 33.33 -17.93 -1.26
CA VAL A 37 34.33 -16.89 -1.52
C VAL A 37 33.68 -15.52 -1.54
N PHE A 38 32.51 -15.38 -2.17
CA PHE A 38 31.75 -14.13 -2.20
C PHE A 38 31.43 -13.65 -0.79
N LEU A 39 30.99 -14.57 0.07
CA LEU A 39 30.74 -14.32 1.47
C LEU A 39 32.01 -13.91 2.24
N LEU A 40 33.14 -14.60 2.04
CA LEU A 40 34.42 -14.21 2.63
C LEU A 40 34.94 -12.86 2.11
N SER A 41 34.61 -12.50 0.87
CA SER A 41 34.96 -11.20 0.29
C SER A 41 34.01 -10.06 0.68
N SER A 42 32.81 -10.40 1.18
CA SER A 42 31.75 -9.43 1.47
C SER A 42 31.98 -8.60 2.74
N PHE A 43 33.00 -8.91 3.53
CA PHE A 43 33.41 -8.12 4.70
C PHE A 43 34.00 -6.75 4.36
N VAL A 44 34.20 -6.45 3.06
CA VAL A 44 34.78 -5.19 2.58
C VAL A 44 33.82 -4.01 2.70
N SER A 45 32.50 -4.21 2.54
CA SER A 45 31.51 -3.12 2.73
C SER A 45 30.18 -3.62 3.30
N PRO A 46 29.47 -2.82 4.12
CA PRO A 46 28.17 -3.19 4.68
C PRO A 46 27.13 -3.55 3.61
N ALA A 47 27.12 -2.80 2.50
CA ALA A 47 26.21 -3.05 1.38
C ALA A 47 26.52 -4.38 0.68
N LEU A 48 27.79 -4.67 0.38
CA LEU A 48 28.17 -5.97 -0.21
C LEU A 48 27.87 -7.14 0.74
N ASN A 49 28.07 -6.94 2.04
CA ASN A 49 27.71 -7.90 3.07
C ASN A 49 26.19 -8.19 3.07
N SER A 50 25.35 -7.15 3.00
CA SER A 50 23.89 -7.31 2.92
C SER A 50 23.45 -8.10 1.68
N ILE A 51 24.07 -7.84 0.52
CA ILE A 51 23.80 -8.57 -0.73
C ILE A 51 24.25 -10.03 -0.61
N ALA A 52 25.43 -10.29 -0.03
CA ALA A 52 25.92 -11.65 0.17
C ALA A 52 25.02 -12.47 1.09
N ARG A 53 24.58 -11.91 2.22
CA ARG A 53 23.65 -12.57 3.15
C ARG A 53 22.27 -12.83 2.53
N PHE A 54 21.78 -11.88 1.74
CA PHE A 54 20.57 -12.06 0.96
C PHE A 54 20.70 -13.23 -0.03
N LEU A 55 21.78 -13.27 -0.82
CA LEU A 55 22.03 -14.34 -1.78
C LEU A 55 22.18 -15.71 -1.09
N LEU A 56 22.80 -15.74 0.08
CA LEU A 56 22.94 -16.94 0.89
C LEU A 56 21.59 -17.50 1.34
N SER A 57 20.69 -16.59 1.77
CA SER A 57 19.39 -16.93 2.40
C SER A 57 18.36 -17.35 1.37
N PHE A 58 18.26 -16.61 0.27
CA PHE A 58 17.19 -16.82 -0.68
C PHE A 58 17.61 -17.67 -1.90
N PHE A 59 18.87 -18.09 -2.01
CA PHE A 59 19.36 -18.91 -3.13
C PHE A 59 20.29 -20.07 -2.75
N ALA A 60 21.40 -19.79 -2.05
CA ALA A 60 22.48 -20.78 -1.89
C ALA A 60 22.08 -22.00 -1.05
N LEU A 61 21.30 -21.77 0.00
CA LEU A 61 20.87 -22.82 0.92
C LEU A 61 19.96 -23.84 0.24
N GLY A 62 18.91 -23.38 -0.44
CA GLY A 62 18.01 -24.26 -1.17
C GLY A 62 18.65 -24.86 -2.42
N PHE A 63 19.59 -24.18 -3.08
CA PHE A 63 20.40 -24.79 -4.14
C PHE A 63 21.15 -26.02 -3.63
N SER A 64 21.79 -25.90 -2.48
CA SER A 64 22.56 -26.98 -1.87
C SER A 64 21.66 -28.17 -1.46
N ILE A 65 20.50 -27.89 -0.86
CA ILE A 65 19.49 -28.91 -0.51
C ILE A 65 18.95 -29.60 -1.78
N THR A 66 18.67 -28.85 -2.84
CA THR A 66 18.10 -29.37 -4.10
C THR A 66 19.08 -30.29 -4.82
N ILE A 67 20.35 -29.86 -4.93
CA ILE A 67 21.42 -30.69 -5.50
C ILE A 67 21.61 -31.98 -4.69
N MET A 68 21.60 -31.88 -3.35
CA MET A 68 21.68 -33.05 -2.48
C MET A 68 20.50 -34.00 -2.66
N ALA A 69 19.28 -33.46 -2.81
CA ALA A 69 18.08 -34.25 -3.05
C ALA A 69 18.15 -34.98 -4.41
N LYS A 70 18.65 -34.29 -5.44
CA LYS A 70 18.77 -34.81 -6.81
C LYS A 70 20.14 -35.43 -7.12
N ARG A 71 20.96 -35.75 -6.09
CA ARG A 71 22.36 -36.21 -6.21
C ARG A 71 22.61 -37.41 -7.13
N LYS A 72 21.59 -38.25 -7.36
CA LYS A 72 21.68 -39.45 -8.22
C LYS A 72 21.37 -39.17 -9.70
N SER A 73 20.79 -38.02 -10.00
CA SER A 73 20.39 -37.65 -11.36
C SER A 73 21.62 -37.42 -12.24
N CYS A 74 21.53 -37.77 -13.52
CA CYS A 74 22.60 -37.51 -14.48
C CYS A 74 22.52 -36.10 -15.09
N GLU A 75 21.30 -35.60 -15.33
CA GLU A 75 21.06 -34.28 -15.94
C GLU A 75 19.87 -33.59 -15.28
N LEU A 76 19.94 -32.25 -15.11
CA LEU A 76 18.83 -31.40 -14.66
C LEU A 76 18.67 -30.16 -15.56
N ASP A 77 17.42 -29.72 -15.77
CA ASP A 77 17.12 -28.43 -16.41
C ASP A 77 17.45 -27.27 -15.45
N LEU A 78 18.12 -26.24 -15.96
CA LEU A 78 18.57 -25.09 -15.18
C LEU A 78 17.41 -24.32 -14.53
N PHE A 79 16.33 -24.06 -15.26
CA PHE A 79 15.22 -23.25 -14.74
C PHE A 79 14.40 -24.01 -13.72
N GLU A 80 14.21 -25.32 -13.93
CA GLU A 80 13.63 -26.19 -12.89
C GLU A 80 14.47 -26.20 -11.60
N LEU A 81 15.80 -26.27 -11.76
CA LEU A 81 16.73 -26.20 -10.62
C LEU A 81 16.62 -24.85 -9.90
N ILE A 82 16.59 -23.73 -10.63
CA ILE A 82 16.44 -22.38 -10.05
C ILE A 82 15.13 -22.28 -9.27
N MET A 83 14.00 -22.64 -9.85
CA MET A 83 12.69 -22.56 -9.19
C MET A 83 12.63 -23.35 -7.89
N GLU A 84 13.08 -24.62 -7.91
CA GLU A 84 13.11 -25.46 -6.70
C GLU A 84 14.07 -24.89 -5.65
N SER A 85 15.24 -24.44 -6.08
CA SER A 85 16.27 -23.91 -5.18
C SER A 85 15.78 -22.67 -4.44
N VAL A 86 15.14 -21.73 -5.13
CA VAL A 86 14.64 -20.51 -4.52
C VAL A 86 13.46 -20.78 -3.59
N PHE A 87 12.50 -21.61 -4.02
CA PHE A 87 11.37 -21.99 -3.17
C PHE A 87 11.82 -22.67 -1.87
N ILE A 88 12.75 -23.63 -1.97
CA ILE A 88 13.32 -24.32 -0.80
C ILE A 88 14.12 -23.35 0.07
N SER A 89 14.86 -22.42 -0.53
CA SER A 89 15.65 -21.41 0.22
C SER A 89 14.74 -20.54 1.08
N ILE A 90 13.65 -20.00 0.50
CA ILE A 90 12.67 -19.17 1.23
C ILE A 90 12.14 -19.94 2.45
N LEU A 91 11.63 -21.16 2.24
CA LEU A 91 11.05 -21.96 3.32
C LEU A 91 12.05 -22.32 4.41
N ALA A 92 13.27 -22.70 4.02
CA ALA A 92 14.30 -23.07 4.97
C ALA A 92 14.80 -21.88 5.78
N SER A 93 14.98 -20.72 5.15
CA SER A 93 15.36 -19.48 5.84
C SER A 93 14.29 -19.01 6.82
N VAL A 94 13.01 -19.03 6.40
CA VAL A 94 11.88 -18.72 7.30
C VAL A 94 11.81 -19.73 8.45
N GLY A 95 12.03 -21.02 8.16
CA GLY A 95 12.10 -22.06 9.18
C GLY A 95 13.20 -21.80 10.22
N ILE A 96 14.40 -21.38 9.80
CA ILE A 96 15.49 -21.02 10.71
C ILE A 96 15.09 -19.83 11.60
N THR A 97 14.54 -18.76 11.01
CA THR A 97 14.07 -17.59 11.78
C THR A 97 13.02 -17.99 12.82
N LEU A 98 12.04 -18.81 12.44
CA LEU A 98 11.00 -19.29 13.36
C LEU A 98 11.55 -20.19 14.47
N VAL A 99 12.53 -21.06 14.17
CA VAL A 99 13.20 -21.89 15.20
C VAL A 99 13.93 -21.00 16.20
N LEU A 100 14.73 -20.05 15.73
CA LEU A 100 15.47 -19.13 16.61
C LEU A 100 14.52 -18.30 17.46
N ALA A 101 13.39 -17.86 16.89
CA ALA A 101 12.38 -17.07 17.59
C ALA A 101 11.72 -17.88 18.70
N SER A 102 11.33 -19.12 18.40
CA SER A 102 10.71 -20.02 19.37
C SER A 102 11.62 -20.37 20.55
N LEU A 103 12.94 -20.33 20.33
CA LEU A 103 13.97 -20.57 21.35
C LEU A 103 14.48 -19.29 22.02
N GLN A 104 13.93 -18.11 21.67
CA GLN A 104 14.41 -16.80 22.15
C GLN A 104 15.90 -16.53 21.83
N LEU A 105 16.39 -17.11 20.73
CA LEU A 105 17.77 -16.96 20.24
C LEU A 105 17.85 -16.06 19.00
N ASN A 106 16.82 -15.24 18.75
CA ASN A 106 16.76 -14.31 17.63
C ASN A 106 17.84 -13.24 17.75
N ASN A 107 18.92 -13.45 17.01
CA ASN A 107 19.99 -12.50 16.80
C ASN A 107 20.57 -12.77 15.40
N ILE A 108 20.89 -11.70 14.68
CA ILE A 108 21.51 -11.73 13.35
C ILE A 108 22.74 -12.65 13.29
N GLN A 109 23.52 -12.70 14.38
CA GLN A 109 24.72 -13.54 14.48
C GLN A 109 24.36 -15.03 14.54
N ASN A 110 23.34 -15.39 15.32
CA ASN A 110 22.88 -16.78 15.47
C ASN A 110 22.28 -17.28 14.17
N TYR A 111 21.42 -16.48 13.53
CA TYR A 111 20.84 -16.80 12.22
C TYR A 111 21.94 -17.10 11.20
N TYR A 112 22.92 -16.20 11.11
CA TYR A 112 24.02 -16.35 10.18
C TYR A 112 24.89 -17.58 10.47
N PHE A 113 25.19 -17.85 11.75
CA PHE A 113 25.95 -19.02 12.15
C PHE A 113 25.27 -20.33 11.74
N VAL A 114 23.96 -20.46 12.02
CA VAL A 114 23.17 -21.64 11.65
C VAL A 114 23.16 -21.81 10.13
N GLN A 115 22.98 -20.72 9.39
CA GLN A 115 22.94 -20.75 7.93
C GLN A 115 24.29 -21.17 7.32
N LEU A 116 25.39 -20.60 7.82
CA LEU A 116 26.74 -20.95 7.39
C LEU A 116 27.05 -22.41 7.69
N ALA A 117 26.70 -22.89 8.89
CA ALA A 117 26.86 -24.28 9.29
C ALA A 117 26.08 -25.23 8.36
N CYS A 118 24.83 -24.89 8.02
CA CYS A 118 24.04 -25.65 7.06
C CYS A 118 24.72 -25.73 5.69
N ILE A 119 25.23 -24.61 5.18
CA ILE A 119 25.85 -24.56 3.84
C ILE A 119 27.18 -25.31 3.81
N ILE A 120 28.00 -25.20 4.86
CA ILE A 120 29.23 -25.98 4.99
C ILE A 120 28.91 -27.48 5.06
N LEU A 121 27.89 -27.86 5.83
CA LEU A 121 27.45 -29.24 5.93
C LEU A 121 26.94 -29.78 4.58
N PHE A 122 26.06 -29.06 3.88
CA PHE A 122 25.56 -29.51 2.58
C PHE A 122 26.63 -29.49 1.50
N SER A 123 27.50 -28.48 1.44
CA SER A 123 28.59 -28.42 0.46
C SER A 123 29.59 -29.58 0.65
N SER A 124 29.97 -29.90 1.90
CA SER A 124 30.83 -31.06 2.19
C SER A 124 30.18 -32.38 1.75
N LEU A 125 28.87 -32.55 2.01
CA LEU A 125 28.14 -33.72 1.58
C LEU A 125 27.96 -33.78 0.05
N ILE A 126 27.83 -32.64 -0.63
CA ILE A 126 27.74 -32.56 -2.09
C ILE A 126 29.03 -33.07 -2.73
N ILE A 127 30.18 -32.57 -2.25
CA ILE A 127 31.51 -33.01 -2.70
C ILE A 127 31.67 -34.53 -2.52
N ALA A 128 31.15 -35.08 -1.42
CA ALA A 128 31.28 -36.49 -1.10
C ALA A 128 30.30 -37.42 -1.87
N LYS A 129 29.08 -36.97 -2.20
CA LYS A 129 27.97 -37.87 -2.60
C LYS A 129 27.33 -37.57 -3.96
N VAL A 130 27.64 -36.45 -4.62
CA VAL A 130 27.04 -36.13 -5.92
C VAL A 130 27.69 -36.92 -7.05
N ASN A 131 26.88 -37.35 -8.01
CA ASN A 131 27.35 -38.07 -9.19
C ASN A 131 28.39 -37.22 -9.97
N PRO A 132 29.62 -37.72 -10.21
CA PRO A 132 30.66 -36.96 -10.91
C PRO A 132 30.34 -36.71 -12.40
N ARG A 133 29.32 -37.37 -12.97
CA ARG A 133 28.85 -37.14 -14.35
C ARG A 133 27.71 -36.14 -14.46
N PHE A 134 27.34 -35.48 -13.37
CA PHE A 134 26.20 -34.55 -13.33
C PHE A 134 26.37 -33.38 -14.31
N LYS A 135 25.32 -33.08 -15.09
CA LYS A 135 25.27 -31.94 -16.00
C LYS A 135 24.01 -31.10 -15.80
N ILE A 136 24.13 -29.80 -16.07
CA ILE A 136 23.00 -28.86 -16.10
C ILE A 136 22.69 -28.56 -17.57
N LYS A 137 21.47 -28.88 -18.01
CA LYS A 137 20.97 -28.54 -19.34
C LYS A 137 20.45 -27.11 -19.33
N TYR A 138 20.98 -26.28 -20.21
CA TYR A 138 20.50 -24.93 -20.45
C TYR A 138 20.85 -24.50 -21.88
N GLU A 139 20.11 -23.52 -22.39
CA GLU A 139 20.43 -22.89 -23.66
C GLU A 139 21.06 -21.52 -23.43
N LYS A 140 22.10 -21.20 -24.21
CA LYS A 140 22.81 -19.93 -24.07
C LYS A 140 21.90 -18.72 -24.27
N ALA A 141 21.02 -18.78 -25.28
CA ALA A 141 20.09 -17.70 -25.60
C ALA A 141 19.08 -17.46 -24.47
N GLU A 142 18.58 -18.54 -23.86
CA GLU A 142 17.66 -18.45 -22.72
C GLU A 142 18.35 -17.85 -21.50
N LEU A 143 19.57 -18.31 -21.20
CA LEU A 143 20.36 -17.77 -20.10
C LEU A 143 20.68 -16.28 -20.31
N THR A 144 21.04 -15.87 -21.54
CA THR A 144 21.30 -14.45 -21.83
C THR A 144 20.05 -13.60 -21.66
N LEU A 145 18.89 -14.07 -22.11
CA LEU A 145 17.63 -13.36 -21.93
C LEU A 145 17.23 -13.30 -20.45
N TYR A 146 17.43 -14.40 -19.71
CA TYR A 146 17.20 -14.46 -18.27
C TYR A 146 17.98 -13.38 -17.53
N VAL A 147 19.30 -13.32 -17.78
CA VAL A 147 20.19 -12.34 -17.14
C VAL A 147 19.83 -10.92 -17.56
N PHE A 148 19.51 -10.70 -18.83
CA PHE A 148 19.06 -9.40 -19.32
C PHE A 148 17.80 -8.92 -18.59
N LEU A 149 16.75 -9.76 -18.53
CA LEU A 149 15.49 -9.41 -17.85
C LEU A 149 15.69 -9.17 -16.35
N PHE A 150 16.56 -9.96 -15.72
CA PHE A 150 16.95 -9.76 -14.32
C PHE A 150 17.66 -8.41 -14.09
N LEU A 151 18.58 -8.02 -14.97
CA LEU A 151 19.26 -6.73 -14.90
C LEU A 151 18.30 -5.56 -15.15
N VAL A 152 17.38 -5.71 -16.12
CA VAL A 152 16.34 -4.70 -16.38
C VAL A 152 15.48 -4.51 -15.13
N PHE A 153 15.03 -5.59 -14.50
CA PHE A 153 14.25 -5.53 -13.27
C PHE A 153 14.96 -4.75 -12.16
N ILE A 154 16.23 -5.06 -11.89
CA ILE A 154 17.01 -4.34 -10.88
C ILE A 154 17.15 -2.87 -11.27
N SER A 155 17.46 -2.58 -12.53
CA SER A 155 17.69 -1.21 -13.01
C SER A 155 16.46 -0.30 -12.87
N VAL A 156 15.26 -0.86 -13.06
CA VAL A 156 14.00 -0.13 -12.88
C VAL A 156 13.79 0.28 -11.42
N GLY A 157 14.24 -0.54 -10.48
CA GLY A 157 14.02 -0.32 -9.05
C GLY A 157 14.96 0.66 -8.37
N VAL A 158 16.10 1.06 -8.96
CA VAL A 158 17.15 1.84 -8.27
C VAL A 158 16.74 3.28 -7.95
N ASN A 159 15.74 3.85 -8.65
CA ASN A 159 15.39 5.27 -8.56
C ASN A 159 13.90 5.54 -8.25
N LEU A 160 13.19 4.58 -7.64
CA LEU A 160 11.79 4.79 -7.28
C LEU A 160 11.68 5.40 -5.89
N ASP A 161 11.13 6.61 -5.80
CA ASP A 161 10.58 7.11 -4.54
C ASP A 161 9.43 6.18 -4.15
N LYS A 162 9.38 5.73 -2.90
CA LYS A 162 8.41 4.72 -2.47
C LYS A 162 7.59 5.21 -1.29
N PHE A 163 6.28 5.26 -1.48
CA PHE A 163 5.30 5.37 -0.41
C PHE A 163 4.61 4.02 -0.17
N TYR A 164 4.41 3.67 1.11
CA TYR A 164 3.88 2.37 1.50
C TYR A 164 2.36 2.41 1.64
N THR A 165 1.68 1.48 0.97
CA THR A 165 0.23 1.25 1.19
C THR A 165 -0.06 0.88 2.64
N PRO A 166 -1.31 1.01 3.12
CA PRO A 166 -1.68 0.60 4.48
C PRO A 166 -1.29 -0.85 4.79
N ASP A 167 -1.52 -1.77 3.84
CA ASP A 167 -1.16 -3.19 3.99
C ASP A 167 0.36 -3.38 4.13
N GLU A 168 1.17 -2.71 3.31
CA GLU A 168 2.63 -2.73 3.43
C GLU A 168 3.12 -2.18 4.76
N TYR A 169 2.52 -1.08 5.23
CA TYR A 169 2.83 -0.51 6.53
C TYR A 169 2.58 -1.53 7.66
N PHE A 170 1.45 -2.23 7.63
CA PHE A 170 1.15 -3.26 8.62
C PHE A 170 2.10 -4.45 8.55
N TYR A 171 2.48 -4.90 7.34
CA TYR A 171 3.48 -5.95 7.18
C TYR A 171 4.81 -5.56 7.82
N LEU A 172 5.33 -4.40 7.42
CA LEU A 172 6.63 -3.90 7.85
C LEU A 172 6.64 -3.66 9.36
N ARG A 173 5.59 -3.04 9.90
CA ARG A 173 5.51 -2.76 11.33
C ARG A 173 5.47 -4.05 12.15
N ASN A 174 4.64 -5.02 11.78
CA ASN A 174 4.59 -6.31 12.48
C ASN A 174 5.91 -7.08 12.35
N SER A 175 6.56 -7.06 11.17
CA SER A 175 7.86 -7.72 10.97
C SER A 175 8.96 -7.09 11.83
N LEU A 176 9.00 -5.76 11.94
CA LEU A 176 9.95 -5.05 12.82
C LEU A 176 9.69 -5.36 14.30
N ASP A 177 8.42 -5.43 14.70
CA ASP A 177 8.05 -5.84 16.06
C ASP A 177 8.44 -7.29 16.35
N PHE A 178 8.29 -8.20 15.39
CA PHE A 178 8.73 -9.58 15.52
C PHE A 178 10.25 -9.69 15.70
N ILE A 179 11.03 -8.93 14.93
CA ILE A 179 12.50 -8.87 15.07
C ILE A 179 12.88 -8.37 16.47
N LYS A 180 12.19 -7.34 16.97
CA LYS A 180 12.56 -6.68 18.24
C LYS A 180 12.04 -7.42 19.47
N TYR A 181 10.87 -8.04 19.40
CA TYR A 181 10.13 -8.54 20.56
C TYR A 181 9.68 -10.01 20.45
N ASN A 182 9.96 -10.71 19.36
CA ASN A 182 9.65 -12.14 19.14
C ASN A 182 8.15 -12.52 19.22
N TYR A 183 7.25 -11.59 18.90
CA TYR A 183 5.82 -11.88 18.77
C TYR A 183 5.29 -11.50 17.39
N LEU A 184 4.22 -12.18 16.96
CA LEU A 184 3.49 -11.87 15.72
C LEU A 184 2.03 -11.56 16.03
N THR A 185 1.50 -10.54 15.36
CA THR A 185 0.10 -10.12 15.45
C THR A 185 -0.62 -10.25 14.10
N PRO A 186 -1.91 -10.56 14.07
CA PRO A 186 -2.66 -10.75 12.84
C PRO A 186 -2.87 -9.42 12.10
N ILE A 187 -3.00 -9.52 10.79
CA ILE A 187 -3.33 -8.37 9.92
C ILE A 187 -4.83 -8.24 9.74
N THR A 188 -5.57 -9.34 9.84
CA THR A 188 -7.02 -9.32 9.79
C THR A 188 -7.53 -10.07 11.01
N TYR A 189 -8.55 -9.51 11.65
CA TYR A 189 -9.24 -10.12 12.77
C TYR A 189 -10.68 -10.40 12.35
N ILE A 190 -11.11 -11.65 12.50
CA ILE A 190 -12.51 -12.05 12.28
C ILE A 190 -13.07 -12.51 13.63
N PRO A 191 -13.96 -11.71 14.26
CA PRO A 191 -14.58 -12.09 15.53
C PRO A 191 -15.19 -13.50 15.46
N LEU A 192 -15.07 -14.26 16.56
CA LEU A 192 -15.57 -15.63 16.73
C LEU A 192 -14.83 -16.75 15.97
N ARG A 193 -13.90 -16.44 15.08
CA ARG A 193 -13.15 -17.45 14.30
C ARG A 193 -11.65 -17.38 14.59
N SER A 194 -11.25 -17.50 15.86
CA SER A 194 -9.84 -17.35 16.27
C SER A 194 -8.86 -18.30 15.56
N PHE A 195 -9.28 -19.54 15.24
CA PHE A 195 -8.45 -20.45 14.43
C PHE A 195 -8.19 -19.96 13.01
N SER A 196 -9.04 -19.08 12.48
CA SER A 196 -8.88 -18.48 11.14
C SER A 196 -7.77 -17.44 11.11
N ASP A 197 -7.39 -16.88 12.26
CA ASP A 197 -6.36 -15.85 12.36
C ASP A 197 -4.99 -16.38 11.89
N ILE A 198 -4.72 -17.68 11.99
CA ILE A 198 -3.51 -18.31 11.43
C ILE A 198 -3.46 -18.16 9.89
N LEU A 199 -4.61 -18.30 9.21
CA LEU A 199 -4.71 -18.22 7.76
C LEU A 199 -4.82 -16.78 7.25
N VAL A 200 -5.61 -15.94 7.93
CA VAL A 200 -5.89 -14.57 7.49
C VAL A 200 -4.91 -13.55 8.10
N GLY A 201 -4.18 -13.94 9.14
CA GLY A 201 -3.18 -13.12 9.82
C GLY A 201 -1.90 -12.86 9.02
N ARG A 202 -1.67 -13.62 7.93
CA ARG A 202 -0.51 -13.49 7.01
C ARG A 202 0.85 -13.63 7.72
N PHE A 203 0.91 -14.45 8.77
CA PHE A 203 2.11 -14.61 9.60
C PHE A 203 3.32 -15.14 8.82
N LEU A 204 3.10 -15.99 7.80
CA LEU A 204 4.20 -16.50 6.98
C LEU A 204 4.82 -15.40 6.10
N TRP A 205 4.01 -14.45 5.61
CA TRP A 205 4.53 -13.28 4.89
C TRP A 205 5.34 -12.37 5.82
N GLN A 206 4.79 -12.07 7.00
CA GLN A 206 5.47 -11.23 8.01
C GLN A 206 6.83 -11.81 8.42
N THR A 207 6.90 -13.13 8.63
CA THR A 207 8.16 -13.82 8.97
C THR A 207 9.14 -13.83 7.81
N THR A 208 8.68 -14.03 6.57
CA THR A 208 9.53 -13.93 5.37
C THR A 208 10.13 -12.53 5.22
N LEU A 209 9.34 -11.49 5.46
CA LEU A 209 9.79 -10.11 5.45
C LEU A 209 10.75 -9.81 6.60
N ALA A 210 10.50 -10.35 7.80
CA ALA A 210 11.43 -10.25 8.92
C ALA A 210 12.78 -10.90 8.62
N THR A 211 12.79 -12.12 8.08
CA THR A 211 14.01 -12.80 7.63
C THR A 211 14.77 -11.97 6.60
N PHE A 212 14.07 -11.31 5.67
CA PHE A 212 14.69 -10.40 4.72
C PHE A 212 15.32 -9.17 5.37
N ILE A 213 14.61 -8.50 6.26
CA ILE A 213 15.11 -7.31 6.97
C ILE A 213 16.33 -7.67 7.82
N GLU A 214 16.26 -8.77 8.58
CA GLU A 214 17.39 -9.26 9.39
C GLU A 214 18.60 -9.62 8.53
N THR A 215 18.41 -10.36 7.44
CA THR A 215 19.54 -10.79 6.59
C THR A 215 20.23 -9.64 5.87
N THR A 216 19.48 -8.60 5.52
CA THR A 216 19.98 -7.41 4.83
C THR A 216 20.41 -6.28 5.78
N SER A 217 20.23 -6.47 7.09
CA SER A 217 20.38 -5.42 8.11
C SER A 217 19.54 -4.16 7.83
N GLY A 218 18.45 -4.28 7.06
CA GLY A 218 17.64 -3.15 6.60
C GLY A 218 18.32 -2.22 5.59
N LEU A 219 19.46 -2.59 5.03
CA LEU A 219 20.22 -1.74 4.08
C LEU A 219 19.70 -1.82 2.64
N LEU A 220 18.99 -2.89 2.28
CA LEU A 220 18.35 -3.02 0.98
C LEU A 220 16.91 -2.47 1.02
N PRO A 221 16.41 -1.87 -0.07
CA PRO A 221 15.01 -1.43 -0.14
C PRO A 221 14.04 -2.59 0.15
N TYR A 222 12.99 -2.34 0.92
CA TYR A 222 12.09 -3.42 1.38
C TYR A 222 11.41 -4.18 0.25
N TYR A 223 11.12 -3.55 -0.89
CA TYR A 223 10.52 -4.22 -2.05
C TYR A 223 11.45 -5.25 -2.71
N ALA A 224 12.76 -5.24 -2.42
CA ALA A 224 13.69 -6.24 -2.94
C ALA A 224 13.38 -7.67 -2.41
N ILE A 225 12.51 -7.81 -1.41
CA ILE A 225 11.95 -9.11 -0.99
C ILE A 225 11.25 -9.86 -2.13
N ASN A 226 10.79 -9.17 -3.17
CA ASN A 226 10.16 -9.79 -4.34
C ASN A 226 11.15 -10.33 -5.37
N LEU A 227 12.45 -10.03 -5.25
CA LEU A 227 13.47 -10.50 -6.20
C LEU A 227 13.53 -12.04 -6.32
N PRO A 228 13.47 -12.83 -5.23
CA PRO A 228 13.42 -14.30 -5.32
C PRO A 228 12.14 -14.78 -6.02
N PHE A 229 11.00 -14.13 -5.78
CA PHE A 229 9.74 -14.46 -6.44
C PHE A 229 9.75 -14.07 -7.93
N PHE A 230 10.42 -12.99 -8.30
CA PHE A 230 10.60 -12.61 -9.70
C PHE A 230 11.46 -13.64 -10.44
N ILE A 231 12.51 -14.17 -9.81
CA ILE A 231 13.34 -15.26 -10.33
C ILE A 231 12.53 -16.56 -10.54
N ILE A 232 11.64 -16.90 -9.60
CA ILE A 232 10.70 -18.03 -9.77
C ILE A 232 9.82 -17.80 -10.99
N LEU A 233 9.21 -16.61 -11.12
CA LEU A 233 8.33 -16.26 -12.23
C LEU A 233 9.06 -16.33 -13.57
N LEU A 234 10.23 -15.69 -13.69
CA LEU A 234 11.05 -15.69 -14.90
C LEU A 234 11.49 -17.09 -15.32
N SER A 235 11.63 -18.02 -14.37
CA SER A 235 11.98 -19.41 -14.64
C SER A 235 10.75 -20.28 -14.97
N ALA A 236 9.59 -19.98 -14.38
CA ALA A 236 8.34 -20.71 -14.59
C ALA A 236 7.77 -20.51 -15.99
N VAL A 237 7.85 -19.29 -16.53
CA VAL A 237 7.32 -18.97 -17.86
C VAL A 237 7.98 -19.80 -18.99
N PRO A 238 9.31 -19.77 -19.19
CA PRO A 238 9.95 -20.52 -20.27
C PRO A 238 9.81 -22.03 -20.09
N THR A 239 9.77 -22.53 -18.84
CA THR A 239 9.57 -23.97 -18.58
C THR A 239 8.14 -24.42 -18.89
N LEU A 240 7.13 -23.59 -18.61
CA LEU A 240 5.76 -23.79 -19.10
C LEU A 240 5.71 -23.79 -20.63
N LEU A 241 6.32 -22.81 -21.30
CA LEU A 241 6.34 -22.73 -22.76
C LEU A 241 7.01 -23.96 -23.41
N LYS A 242 8.10 -24.48 -22.84
CA LYS A 242 8.74 -25.74 -23.28
C LYS A 242 7.80 -26.94 -23.15
N LEU A 243 6.98 -27.00 -22.11
CA LEU A 243 5.97 -28.07 -21.96
C LEU A 243 4.89 -28.01 -23.04
N LEU A 244 4.60 -26.82 -23.58
CA LEU A 244 3.58 -26.58 -24.60
C LEU A 244 4.11 -26.82 -26.04
N PHE A 245 5.33 -26.37 -26.33
CA PHE A 245 5.88 -26.34 -27.70
C PHE A 245 7.09 -27.24 -27.94
N GLY A 246 7.55 -27.97 -26.91
CA GLY A 246 8.81 -28.72 -26.97
C GLY A 246 10.03 -27.79 -27.03
N ASP A 247 11.15 -28.31 -27.52
CA ASP A 247 12.44 -27.60 -27.61
C ASP A 247 12.49 -26.58 -28.79
N ASN A 248 11.36 -25.97 -29.22
CA ASN A 248 11.38 -24.91 -30.24
C ASN A 248 11.80 -23.56 -29.65
N THR A 249 13.11 -23.38 -29.57
CA THR A 249 13.79 -22.35 -28.75
C THR A 249 13.48 -20.92 -29.17
N ARG A 250 13.48 -20.62 -30.47
CA ARG A 250 13.41 -19.23 -30.97
C ARG A 250 12.08 -18.54 -30.66
N MET A 251 10.97 -19.27 -30.78
CA MET A 251 9.64 -18.71 -30.53
C MET A 251 9.29 -18.69 -29.04
N SER A 252 9.76 -19.69 -28.28
CA SER A 252 9.65 -19.70 -26.81
C SER A 252 10.30 -18.45 -26.21
N LEU A 253 11.47 -18.04 -26.72
CA LEU A 253 12.17 -16.81 -26.29
C LEU A 253 11.35 -15.53 -26.54
N LEU A 254 10.70 -15.42 -27.71
CA LEU A 254 9.88 -14.24 -28.04
C LEU A 254 8.63 -14.15 -27.17
N LEU A 255 7.92 -15.27 -26.97
CA LEU A 255 6.75 -15.32 -26.09
C LEU A 255 7.15 -15.00 -24.65
N TRP A 256 8.28 -15.55 -24.19
CA TRP A 256 8.79 -15.29 -22.86
C TRP A 256 9.13 -13.81 -22.66
N LEU A 257 9.80 -13.15 -23.61
CA LEU A 257 10.09 -11.72 -23.53
C LEU A 257 8.82 -10.87 -23.32
N ILE A 258 7.75 -11.18 -24.05
CA ILE A 258 6.48 -10.41 -23.96
C ILE A 258 5.74 -10.66 -22.65
N ILE A 259 5.74 -11.90 -22.16
CA ILE A 259 5.13 -12.22 -20.87
C ILE A 259 5.92 -11.56 -19.75
N ALA A 260 7.25 -11.61 -19.81
CA ALA A 260 8.12 -10.96 -18.84
C ALA A 260 8.03 -9.43 -18.90
N SER A 261 7.69 -8.85 -20.05
CA SER A 261 7.46 -7.41 -20.21
C SER A 261 6.10 -6.93 -19.73
N ASN A 262 5.24 -7.79 -19.17
CA ASN A 262 3.90 -7.38 -18.71
C ASN A 262 4.00 -6.23 -17.69
N PRO A 263 3.28 -5.11 -17.88
CA PRO A 263 3.37 -3.93 -17.01
C PRO A 263 3.11 -4.22 -15.53
N LEU A 264 2.16 -5.11 -15.22
CA LEU A 264 1.81 -5.44 -13.84
C LEU A 264 2.94 -6.18 -13.11
N ILE A 265 3.78 -6.95 -13.83
CA ILE A 265 4.95 -7.61 -13.22
C ILE A 265 5.90 -6.56 -12.68
N PHE A 266 6.25 -5.55 -13.47
CA PHE A 266 7.17 -4.49 -13.04
C PHE A 266 6.56 -3.62 -11.95
N ILE A 267 5.30 -3.23 -12.07
CA ILE A 267 4.68 -2.36 -11.07
C ILE A 267 4.55 -3.09 -9.72
N LEU A 268 3.91 -4.27 -9.70
CA LEU A 268 3.58 -4.96 -8.45
C LEU A 268 4.79 -5.60 -7.77
N SER A 269 5.84 -5.94 -8.52
CA SER A 269 7.08 -6.44 -7.93
C SER A 269 7.84 -5.41 -7.09
N HIS A 270 7.60 -4.11 -7.32
CA HIS A 270 8.19 -3.01 -6.55
C HIS A 270 7.32 -2.58 -5.35
N PHE A 271 6.43 -3.46 -4.88
CA PHE A 271 5.68 -3.31 -3.62
C PHE A 271 6.06 -4.43 -2.66
N VAL A 272 5.98 -4.18 -1.35
CA VAL A 272 6.10 -5.20 -0.28
C VAL A 272 4.78 -5.98 -0.11
N LEU A 273 3.90 -5.91 -1.11
CA LEU A 273 2.65 -6.65 -1.16
C LEU A 273 2.92 -8.12 -1.51
N VAL A 274 2.17 -9.01 -0.86
CA VAL A 274 2.29 -10.46 -1.04
C VAL A 274 1.77 -10.95 -2.40
N ASP A 275 0.95 -10.15 -3.09
CA ASP A 275 0.24 -10.55 -4.31
C ASP A 275 1.17 -10.97 -5.46
N PHE A 276 2.31 -10.28 -5.59
CA PHE A 276 3.33 -10.66 -6.55
C PHE A 276 3.95 -12.02 -6.23
N ALA A 277 4.27 -12.26 -4.94
CA ALA A 277 4.76 -13.55 -4.47
C ALA A 277 3.76 -14.69 -4.73
N LEU A 278 2.46 -14.44 -4.51
CA LEU A 278 1.39 -15.41 -4.82
C LEU A 278 1.33 -15.72 -6.31
N ALA A 279 1.50 -14.73 -7.19
CA ALA A 279 1.51 -14.95 -8.64
C ALA A 279 2.69 -15.82 -9.08
N SER A 280 3.88 -15.58 -8.52
CA SER A 280 5.06 -16.39 -8.79
C SER A 280 4.91 -17.84 -8.29
N LEU A 281 4.43 -18.02 -7.05
CA LEU A 281 4.16 -19.34 -6.49
C LEU A 281 3.01 -20.04 -7.23
N GLY A 282 2.02 -19.28 -7.67
CA GLY A 282 0.91 -19.74 -8.49
C GLY A 282 1.40 -20.31 -9.81
N LEU A 283 2.23 -19.58 -10.56
CA LEU A 283 2.86 -20.07 -11.80
C LEU A 283 3.74 -21.30 -11.56
N LEU A 284 4.49 -21.35 -10.46
CA LEU A 284 5.27 -22.53 -10.06
C LEU A 284 4.37 -23.74 -9.80
N SER A 285 3.25 -23.54 -9.09
CA SER A 285 2.27 -24.60 -8.82
C SER A 285 1.63 -25.12 -10.11
N VAL A 286 1.29 -24.22 -11.05
CA VAL A 286 0.73 -24.55 -12.36
C VAL A 286 1.75 -25.30 -13.21
N TYR A 287 3.03 -24.92 -13.18
CA TYR A 287 4.10 -25.67 -13.84
C TYR A 287 4.13 -27.13 -13.39
N TRP A 288 4.15 -27.37 -12.07
CA TRP A 288 4.14 -28.74 -11.53
C TRP A 288 2.87 -29.50 -11.86
N PHE A 289 1.73 -28.81 -11.84
CA PHE A 289 0.44 -29.38 -12.25
C PHE A 289 0.47 -29.85 -13.70
N ILE A 290 0.83 -28.97 -14.65
CA ILE A 290 0.87 -29.30 -16.07
C ILE A 290 1.94 -30.35 -16.38
N LYS A 291 3.11 -30.28 -15.73
CA LYS A 291 4.18 -31.28 -15.86
C LYS A 291 3.73 -32.68 -15.45
N SER A 292 2.82 -32.78 -14.48
CA SER A 292 2.31 -34.07 -14.01
C SER A 292 1.58 -34.86 -15.10
N PHE A 293 0.93 -34.18 -16.03
CA PHE A 293 0.13 -34.80 -17.09
C PHE A 293 1.01 -35.17 -18.30
N LYS A 294 1.49 -36.42 -18.35
CA LYS A 294 2.36 -36.91 -19.43
C LYS A 294 1.57 -37.30 -20.68
N SER A 295 0.46 -37.99 -20.49
CA SER A 295 -0.48 -38.41 -21.55
C SER A 295 -1.89 -38.54 -20.97
N GLU A 296 -2.88 -38.85 -21.81
CA GLU A 296 -4.26 -39.13 -21.39
C GLU A 296 -4.38 -40.35 -20.45
N SER A 297 -3.34 -41.18 -20.36
CA SER A 297 -3.30 -42.40 -19.56
C SER A 297 -2.26 -42.40 -18.45
N ASN A 298 -1.44 -41.34 -18.33
CA ASN A 298 -0.31 -41.33 -17.41
C ASN A 298 -0.14 -39.98 -16.71
N VAL A 299 -0.18 -40.01 -15.38
CA VAL A 299 -0.03 -38.84 -14.51
C VAL A 299 1.05 -39.09 -13.46
N GLY A 300 1.89 -38.09 -13.22
CA GLY A 300 2.96 -38.13 -12.24
C GLY A 300 2.49 -37.69 -10.86
N VAL A 301 2.38 -38.63 -9.92
CA VAL A 301 2.02 -38.34 -8.51
C VAL A 301 2.99 -37.34 -7.87
N SER A 302 4.29 -37.49 -8.11
CA SER A 302 5.32 -36.63 -7.50
C SER A 302 5.12 -35.14 -7.81
N SER A 303 4.89 -34.82 -9.09
CA SER A 303 4.66 -33.44 -9.52
C SER A 303 3.35 -32.87 -9.00
N LEU A 304 2.29 -33.68 -8.90
CA LEU A 304 1.03 -33.25 -8.26
C LEU A 304 1.23 -32.91 -6.78
N VAL A 305 1.99 -33.72 -6.06
CA VAL A 305 2.24 -33.45 -4.64
C VAL A 305 3.05 -32.18 -4.45
N LYS A 306 4.04 -31.90 -5.32
CA LYS A 306 4.74 -30.60 -5.34
C LYS A 306 3.78 -29.44 -5.57
N CYS A 307 2.87 -29.56 -6.55
CA CYS A 307 1.84 -28.57 -6.82
C CYS A 307 1.00 -28.25 -5.56
N PHE A 308 0.43 -29.27 -4.91
CA PHE A 308 -0.39 -29.06 -3.72
C PHE A 308 0.41 -28.52 -2.53
N ALA A 309 1.66 -28.93 -2.33
CA ALA A 309 2.51 -28.37 -1.29
C ALA A 309 2.75 -26.87 -1.48
N ILE A 310 2.99 -26.43 -2.71
CA ILE A 310 3.16 -24.99 -3.04
C ILE A 310 1.84 -24.22 -2.82
N LEU A 311 0.69 -24.80 -3.16
CA LEU A 311 -0.61 -24.17 -2.92
C LEU A 311 -0.89 -23.98 -1.42
N VAL A 312 -0.55 -24.96 -0.58
CA VAL A 312 -0.70 -24.83 0.88
C VAL A 312 0.17 -23.70 1.41
N ILE A 313 1.44 -23.62 0.99
CA ILE A 313 2.33 -22.51 1.36
C ILE A 313 1.77 -21.16 0.89
N SER A 314 1.29 -21.08 -0.36
CA SER A 314 0.68 -19.88 -0.91
C SER A 314 -0.52 -19.40 -0.08
N MET A 315 -1.38 -20.31 0.38
CA MET A 315 -2.51 -19.99 1.27
C MET A 315 -2.06 -19.49 2.65
N LEU A 316 -0.93 -19.97 3.20
CA LEU A 316 -0.37 -19.49 4.46
C LEU A 316 0.26 -18.09 4.34
N TYR A 317 0.73 -17.71 3.15
CA TYR A 317 1.19 -16.35 2.86
C TYR A 317 0.03 -15.36 2.85
N LYS A 318 -1.01 -15.66 2.06
CA LYS A 318 -2.27 -14.94 2.03
C LYS A 318 -3.35 -15.89 1.55
N PHE A 319 -4.42 -15.99 2.34
CA PHE A 319 -5.51 -16.89 2.04
C PHE A 319 -6.28 -16.43 0.79
N ASN A 320 -5.98 -17.05 -0.35
CA ASN A 320 -6.62 -16.79 -1.64
C ASN A 320 -6.95 -18.13 -2.32
N LEU A 321 -8.24 -18.37 -2.59
CA LEU A 321 -8.74 -19.63 -3.12
C LEU A 321 -8.95 -19.65 -4.65
N ILE A 322 -8.77 -18.54 -5.36
CA ILE A 322 -9.06 -18.45 -6.80
C ILE A 322 -8.33 -19.55 -7.60
N LEU A 323 -6.99 -19.56 -7.53
CA LEU A 323 -6.18 -20.55 -8.24
C LEU A 323 -6.32 -21.98 -7.65
N PRO A 324 -6.28 -22.17 -6.31
CA PRO A 324 -6.50 -23.48 -5.71
C PRO A 324 -7.81 -24.16 -6.14
N ILE A 325 -8.93 -23.43 -6.16
CA ILE A 325 -10.22 -23.98 -6.61
C ILE A 325 -10.15 -24.32 -8.10
N ALA A 326 -9.56 -23.46 -8.95
CA ALA A 326 -9.43 -23.73 -10.38
C ALA A 326 -8.62 -25.02 -10.66
N LEU A 327 -7.51 -25.20 -9.95
CA LEU A 327 -6.69 -26.40 -10.04
C LEU A 327 -7.40 -27.63 -9.47
N TRP A 328 -8.13 -27.49 -8.36
CA TRP A 328 -8.90 -28.57 -7.75
C TRP A 328 -10.02 -29.06 -8.67
N ILE A 329 -10.84 -28.15 -9.24
CA ILE A 329 -11.89 -28.50 -10.20
C ILE A 329 -11.29 -29.23 -11.40
N THR A 330 -10.20 -28.69 -11.95
CA THR A 330 -9.50 -29.31 -13.07
C THR A 330 -8.96 -30.70 -12.73
N PHE A 331 -8.33 -30.84 -11.55
CA PHE A 331 -7.81 -32.10 -11.04
C PHE A 331 -8.92 -33.15 -10.92
N VAL A 332 -10.02 -32.81 -10.25
CA VAL A 332 -11.16 -33.72 -10.04
C VAL A 332 -11.76 -34.14 -11.36
N PHE A 333 -12.03 -33.19 -12.24
CA PHE A 333 -12.60 -33.46 -13.57
C PHE A 333 -11.73 -34.42 -14.37
N LEU A 334 -10.42 -34.16 -14.47
CA LEU A 334 -9.50 -35.01 -15.23
C LEU A 334 -9.33 -36.40 -14.59
N PHE A 335 -9.22 -36.49 -13.27
CA PHE A 335 -9.09 -37.77 -12.56
C PHE A 335 -10.32 -38.66 -12.71
N LEU A 336 -11.51 -38.07 -12.73
CA LEU A 336 -12.76 -38.80 -12.98
C LEU A 336 -12.88 -39.19 -14.45
N ARG A 337 -12.71 -38.22 -15.37
CA ARG A 337 -12.84 -38.43 -16.82
C ARG A 337 -11.91 -39.52 -17.34
N TYR A 338 -10.64 -39.47 -16.95
CA TYR A 338 -9.61 -40.41 -17.40
C TYR A 338 -9.34 -41.55 -16.41
N LYS A 339 -10.12 -41.63 -15.32
CA LYS A 339 -10.03 -42.68 -14.29
C LYS A 339 -8.63 -42.86 -13.69
N PHE A 340 -7.86 -41.77 -13.54
CA PHE A 340 -6.47 -41.81 -13.03
C PHE A 340 -6.37 -42.43 -11.63
N TYR A 341 -7.42 -42.33 -10.81
CA TYR A 341 -7.49 -42.98 -9.49
C TYR A 341 -7.36 -44.51 -9.55
N ARG A 342 -7.54 -45.14 -10.72
CA ARG A 342 -7.36 -46.60 -10.92
C ARG A 342 -5.93 -47.00 -11.31
N LEU A 343 -5.04 -46.05 -11.64
CA LEU A 343 -3.69 -46.35 -12.14
C LEU A 343 -2.80 -47.01 -11.07
N SER A 344 -2.84 -46.52 -9.83
CA SER A 344 -2.10 -47.13 -8.72
C SER A 344 -2.70 -46.76 -7.37
N ARG A 345 -2.30 -47.48 -6.31
CA ARG A 345 -2.71 -47.16 -4.93
C ARG A 345 -2.37 -45.72 -4.55
N TRP A 346 -1.22 -45.21 -5.00
CA TRP A 346 -0.79 -43.83 -4.74
C TRP A 346 -1.70 -42.80 -5.41
N HIS A 347 -2.16 -43.04 -6.65
CA HIS A 347 -3.11 -42.16 -7.33
C HIS A 347 -4.47 -42.17 -6.62
N LYS A 348 -4.94 -43.34 -6.20
CA LYS A 348 -6.18 -43.48 -5.43
C LYS A 348 -6.09 -42.70 -4.12
N SER A 349 -5.01 -42.91 -3.36
CA SER A 349 -4.78 -42.19 -2.10
C SER A 349 -4.70 -40.69 -2.30
N LEU A 350 -3.95 -40.21 -3.30
CA LEU A 350 -3.85 -38.78 -3.60
C LEU A 350 -5.22 -38.19 -3.94
N PHE A 351 -5.99 -38.86 -4.81
CA PHE A 351 -7.34 -38.42 -5.17
C PHE A 351 -8.24 -38.29 -3.94
N LEU A 352 -8.24 -39.30 -3.05
CA LEU A 352 -9.04 -39.26 -1.82
C LEU A 352 -8.59 -38.16 -0.86
N ILE A 353 -7.27 -38.00 -0.65
CA ILE A 353 -6.70 -36.98 0.25
C ILE A 353 -7.04 -35.56 -0.22
N VAL A 354 -7.07 -35.31 -1.52
CA VAL A 354 -7.35 -33.98 -2.09
C VAL A 354 -8.85 -33.69 -2.18
N THR A 355 -9.69 -34.70 -2.36
CA THR A 355 -11.14 -34.51 -2.61
C THR A 355 -11.98 -34.61 -1.35
N ILE A 356 -11.75 -35.62 -0.51
CA ILE A 356 -12.60 -35.89 0.66
C ILE A 356 -12.63 -34.72 1.62
N PRO A 357 -11.49 -34.09 2.02
CA PRO A 357 -11.54 -32.99 2.99
C PRO A 357 -12.36 -31.80 2.51
N VAL A 358 -12.28 -31.46 1.22
CA VAL A 358 -13.04 -30.35 0.63
C VAL A 358 -14.54 -30.67 0.62
N VAL A 359 -14.91 -31.87 0.18
CA VAL A 359 -16.32 -32.30 0.15
C VAL A 359 -16.89 -32.44 1.57
N ALA A 360 -16.11 -33.00 2.50
CA ALA A 360 -16.49 -33.14 3.91
C ALA A 360 -16.65 -31.77 4.57
N TYR A 361 -15.77 -30.82 4.27
CA TYR A 361 -15.88 -29.44 4.75
C TYR A 361 -17.23 -28.81 4.33
N GLU A 362 -17.57 -28.89 3.05
CA GLU A 362 -18.85 -28.37 2.54
C GLU A 362 -20.04 -29.08 3.17
N LEU A 363 -20.04 -30.43 3.20
CA LEU A 363 -21.20 -31.20 3.66
C LEU A 363 -21.42 -31.19 5.17
N PHE A 364 -20.36 -31.09 5.98
CA PHE A 364 -20.46 -31.19 7.44
C PHE A 364 -20.33 -29.86 8.18
N LEU A 365 -19.79 -28.82 7.54
CA LEU A 365 -19.62 -27.51 8.17
C LEU A 365 -20.39 -26.41 7.43
N ASP A 366 -20.11 -26.15 6.16
CA ASP A 366 -20.68 -25.00 5.46
C ASP A 366 -22.18 -25.17 5.16
N VAL A 367 -22.57 -26.28 4.53
CA VAL A 367 -23.97 -26.57 4.21
C VAL A 367 -24.84 -26.63 5.48
N PRO A 368 -24.44 -27.32 6.57
CA PRO A 368 -25.20 -27.28 7.83
C PRO A 368 -25.29 -25.88 8.44
N ALA A 369 -24.21 -25.09 8.41
CA ALA A 369 -24.26 -23.70 8.88
C ALA A 369 -25.28 -22.88 8.09
N LEU A 370 -25.26 -22.95 6.76
CA LEU A 370 -26.20 -22.24 5.90
C LEU A 370 -27.64 -22.74 6.07
N PHE A 371 -27.84 -24.05 6.17
CA PHE A 371 -29.16 -24.65 6.36
C PHE A 371 -29.80 -24.24 7.68
N THR A 372 -29.05 -24.32 8.77
CA THR A 372 -29.52 -23.92 10.10
C THR A 372 -29.86 -22.44 10.17
N TYR A 373 -29.09 -21.60 9.47
CA TYR A 373 -29.34 -20.17 9.40
C TYR A 373 -30.54 -19.80 8.52
N TYR A 374 -30.53 -20.22 7.25
CA TYR A 374 -31.50 -19.77 6.24
C TYR A 374 -32.81 -20.59 6.23
N VAL A 375 -32.77 -21.85 6.67
CA VAL A 375 -33.94 -22.75 6.61
C VAL A 375 -34.56 -22.94 7.99
N LEU A 376 -33.76 -23.22 9.01
CA LEU A 376 -34.27 -23.46 10.37
C LEU A 376 -34.41 -22.18 11.21
N HIS A 377 -33.74 -21.09 10.82
CA HIS A 377 -33.65 -19.85 11.59
C HIS A 377 -33.15 -20.05 13.04
N ASP A 378 -32.30 -21.05 13.27
CA ASP A 378 -31.74 -21.38 14.58
C ASP A 378 -30.29 -20.87 14.69
N LEU A 379 -30.12 -19.76 15.40
CA LEU A 379 -28.80 -19.13 15.62
C LEU A 379 -27.89 -19.95 16.53
N GLN A 380 -28.43 -20.71 17.49
CA GLN A 380 -27.62 -21.52 18.40
C GLN A 380 -27.02 -22.73 17.66
N LEU A 381 -27.85 -23.39 16.85
CA LEU A 381 -27.40 -24.51 16.04
C LEU A 381 -26.47 -24.03 14.91
N ASN A 382 -26.75 -22.89 14.29
CA ASN A 382 -25.85 -22.26 13.34
C ASN A 382 -24.46 -22.00 13.94
N PHE A 383 -24.42 -21.47 15.17
CA PHE A 383 -23.16 -21.15 15.85
C PHE A 383 -22.24 -22.36 16.02
N LEU A 384 -22.79 -23.56 16.26
CA LEU A 384 -22.00 -24.79 16.40
C LEU A 384 -21.19 -25.13 15.14
N PHE A 385 -21.76 -24.87 13.96
CA PHE A 385 -21.10 -25.10 12.67
C PHE A 385 -20.29 -23.87 12.22
N ALA A 386 -20.87 -22.67 12.27
CA ALA A 386 -20.34 -21.44 11.70
C ALA A 386 -19.00 -20.98 12.33
N ARG A 387 -18.70 -21.39 13.56
CA ARG A 387 -17.41 -21.14 14.22
C ARG A 387 -16.22 -21.85 13.55
N TYR A 388 -16.47 -22.93 12.80
CA TYR A 388 -15.44 -23.69 12.08
C TYR A 388 -15.48 -23.47 10.56
N VAL A 389 -16.45 -22.71 10.06
CA VAL A 389 -16.53 -22.33 8.65
C VAL A 389 -15.56 -21.17 8.40
N PHE A 390 -14.49 -21.44 7.66
CA PHE A 390 -13.49 -20.43 7.29
C PHE A 390 -13.91 -19.65 6.04
N ILE A 391 -14.45 -20.34 5.04
CA ILE A 391 -15.03 -19.78 3.81
C ILE A 391 -16.35 -20.47 3.51
N SER A 392 -17.30 -19.72 2.96
CA SER A 392 -18.58 -20.28 2.51
C SER A 392 -18.74 -20.05 1.01
N PRO A 393 -18.19 -20.91 0.13
CA PRO A 393 -18.36 -20.76 -1.32
C PRO A 393 -19.84 -20.82 -1.69
N LEU A 394 -20.58 -21.74 -1.08
CA LEU A 394 -22.02 -21.86 -1.29
C LEU A 394 -22.76 -20.64 -0.75
N GLY A 395 -22.41 -20.15 0.44
CA GLY A 395 -23.01 -18.93 1.00
C GLY A 395 -22.73 -17.69 0.15
N THR A 396 -21.54 -17.60 -0.45
CA THR A 396 -21.18 -16.53 -1.41
C THR A 396 -22.02 -16.63 -2.69
N LEU A 397 -22.29 -17.85 -3.16
CA LEU A 397 -23.13 -18.06 -4.34
C LEU A 397 -24.61 -17.77 -4.05
N ILE A 398 -25.10 -18.14 -2.85
CA ILE A 398 -26.45 -17.80 -2.39
C ILE A 398 -26.59 -16.28 -2.27
N SER A 399 -25.66 -15.60 -1.60
CA SER A 399 -25.69 -14.15 -1.41
C SER A 399 -25.57 -13.38 -2.73
N PHE A 400 -24.89 -13.97 -3.72
CA PHE A 400 -24.79 -13.43 -5.06
C PHE A 400 -26.10 -13.53 -5.86
N LEU A 401 -26.87 -14.60 -5.69
CA LEU A 401 -28.10 -14.85 -6.46
C LEU A 401 -29.38 -14.39 -5.74
N PHE A 402 -29.38 -14.34 -4.41
CA PHE A 402 -30.54 -14.09 -3.59
C PHE A 402 -30.29 -13.00 -2.55
N LYS A 403 -31.31 -12.16 -2.29
CA LYS A 403 -31.25 -11.14 -1.23
C LYS A 403 -31.31 -11.80 0.15
N THR A 404 -30.38 -11.40 1.00
CA THR A 404 -30.21 -11.75 2.40
C THR A 404 -30.10 -10.45 3.22
N PRO A 405 -30.23 -10.47 4.56
CA PRO A 405 -30.23 -9.25 5.38
C PRO A 405 -28.95 -8.40 5.29
N TRP A 406 -27.87 -8.93 4.73
CA TRP A 406 -26.55 -8.29 4.60
C TRP A 406 -26.06 -8.19 3.14
N THR A 407 -26.87 -8.59 2.17
CA THR A 407 -26.51 -8.40 0.75
C THR A 407 -27.07 -7.09 0.24
N PHE A 408 -26.17 -6.22 -0.22
CA PHE A 408 -26.54 -4.93 -0.78
C PHE A 408 -26.92 -5.02 -2.27
N LYS A 409 -26.35 -5.97 -3.03
CA LYS A 409 -26.62 -6.18 -4.46
C LYS A 409 -26.49 -7.66 -4.85
N THR A 410 -27.45 -8.16 -5.61
CA THR A 410 -27.40 -9.47 -6.28
C THR A 410 -26.91 -9.32 -7.72
N TRP A 411 -26.63 -10.44 -8.41
CA TRP A 411 -26.34 -10.47 -9.85
C TRP A 411 -27.35 -9.67 -10.68
N PHE A 412 -28.62 -9.71 -10.31
CA PHE A 412 -29.71 -9.04 -11.03
C PHE A 412 -29.74 -7.53 -10.75
N ASP A 413 -29.25 -7.08 -9.60
CA ASP A 413 -29.17 -5.66 -9.23
C ASP A 413 -27.96 -4.95 -9.87
N ILE A 414 -26.97 -5.70 -10.38
CA ILE A 414 -25.73 -5.13 -10.95
C ILE A 414 -25.93 -4.80 -12.45
N PRO A 415 -25.73 -3.54 -12.88
CA PRO A 415 -25.84 -3.14 -14.28
C PRO A 415 -24.93 -3.93 -15.22
N ASN A 416 -25.34 -4.12 -16.47
CA ASN A 416 -24.56 -4.88 -17.45
C ASN A 416 -23.18 -4.24 -17.72
N TYR A 417 -23.08 -2.92 -17.75
CA TYR A 417 -21.78 -2.25 -17.95
C TYR A 417 -20.84 -2.45 -16.75
N ASP A 418 -21.36 -2.57 -15.51
CA ASP A 418 -20.54 -2.89 -14.34
C ASP A 418 -19.99 -4.31 -14.44
N LYS A 419 -20.83 -5.27 -14.88
CA LYS A 419 -20.39 -6.65 -15.13
C LYS A 419 -19.27 -6.69 -16.17
N LEU A 420 -19.43 -5.95 -17.27
CA LEU A 420 -18.40 -5.84 -18.31
C LEU A 420 -17.12 -5.20 -17.76
N PHE A 421 -17.22 -4.16 -16.93
CA PHE A 421 -16.07 -3.52 -16.30
C PHE A 421 -15.27 -4.50 -15.40
N PHE A 422 -15.95 -5.29 -14.56
CA PHE A 422 -15.27 -6.35 -13.79
C PHE A 422 -14.57 -7.37 -14.69
N PHE A 423 -15.27 -7.82 -15.74
CA PHE A 423 -14.73 -8.80 -16.67
C PHE A 423 -13.48 -8.30 -17.38
N PHE A 424 -13.51 -7.08 -17.92
CA PHE A 424 -12.37 -6.49 -18.63
C PHE A 424 -11.20 -6.15 -17.72
N ASN A 425 -11.43 -5.79 -16.45
CA ASN A 425 -10.32 -5.61 -15.51
C ASN A 425 -9.57 -6.92 -15.19
N ILE A 426 -10.23 -8.08 -15.30
CA ILE A 426 -9.57 -9.39 -15.11
C ILE A 426 -8.96 -9.88 -16.42
N LEU A 427 -9.69 -9.74 -17.55
CA LEU A 427 -9.18 -10.13 -18.87
C LEU A 427 -8.02 -9.24 -19.32
N SER A 428 -8.03 -7.98 -18.89
CA SER A 428 -7.04 -6.92 -19.18
C SER A 428 -6.67 -6.79 -20.67
N PRO A 429 -7.66 -6.57 -21.55
CA PRO A 429 -7.43 -6.45 -22.98
C PRO A 429 -6.52 -5.29 -23.36
N GLU A 430 -6.44 -4.23 -22.58
CA GLU A 430 -5.50 -3.12 -22.81
C GLU A 430 -4.06 -3.53 -22.51
N LEU A 431 -3.85 -4.39 -21.49
CA LEU A 431 -2.51 -4.89 -21.11
C LEU A 431 -2.03 -6.00 -22.04
N MET A 432 -2.92 -6.89 -22.45
CA MET A 432 -2.59 -8.06 -23.28
C MET A 432 -2.75 -7.79 -24.78
N THR A 433 -3.42 -6.70 -25.15
CA THR A 433 -4.12 -6.42 -26.43
C THR A 433 -5.43 -7.19 -26.62
N PRO A 434 -6.44 -6.59 -27.27
CA PRO A 434 -7.73 -7.24 -27.52
C PRO A 434 -7.61 -8.56 -28.31
N ILE A 435 -6.63 -8.66 -29.22
CA ILE A 435 -6.42 -9.87 -30.02
C ILE A 435 -5.93 -11.05 -29.17
N ILE A 436 -4.94 -10.83 -28.28
CA ILE A 436 -4.42 -11.90 -27.41
C ILE A 436 -5.48 -12.30 -26.39
N SER A 437 -6.26 -11.35 -25.88
CA SER A 437 -7.41 -11.61 -25.00
C SER A 437 -8.46 -12.49 -25.68
N SER A 438 -8.73 -12.24 -26.95
CA SER A 438 -9.63 -13.07 -27.78
C SER A 438 -9.11 -14.50 -27.92
N PHE A 439 -7.81 -14.67 -28.18
CA PHE A 439 -7.17 -15.99 -28.20
C PHE A 439 -7.14 -16.67 -26.84
N ALA A 440 -7.04 -15.91 -25.74
CA ALA A 440 -7.10 -16.46 -24.40
C ALA A 440 -8.46 -17.11 -24.12
N ILE A 441 -9.57 -16.47 -24.53
CA ILE A 441 -10.93 -17.03 -24.42
C ILE A 441 -11.08 -18.28 -25.29
N LEU A 442 -10.63 -18.22 -26.55
CA LEU A 442 -10.74 -19.32 -27.51
C LEU A 442 -9.71 -20.44 -27.32
N SER A 443 -8.83 -20.30 -26.32
CA SER A 443 -7.65 -21.13 -26.16
C SER A 443 -7.92 -22.61 -26.03
N PHE A 444 -8.98 -22.99 -25.32
CA PHE A 444 -9.38 -24.39 -25.18
C PHE A 444 -9.68 -25.05 -26.52
N LEU A 445 -10.29 -24.31 -27.46
CA LEU A 445 -10.60 -24.80 -28.81
C LEU A 445 -9.34 -24.89 -29.68
N VAL A 446 -8.46 -23.90 -29.58
CA VAL A 446 -7.23 -23.82 -30.40
C VAL A 446 -6.21 -24.86 -29.96
N LEU A 447 -6.01 -25.02 -28.65
CA LEU A 447 -4.97 -25.87 -28.05
C LEU A 447 -5.41 -27.32 -27.80
N ARG A 448 -6.63 -27.70 -28.19
CA ARG A 448 -7.23 -29.03 -27.98
C ARG A 448 -6.37 -30.22 -28.42
N LYS A 449 -5.44 -30.03 -29.37
CA LYS A 449 -4.57 -31.10 -29.89
C LYS A 449 -3.44 -31.48 -28.93
N ASN A 450 -2.98 -30.55 -28.09
CA ASN A 450 -1.93 -30.83 -27.11
C ASN A 450 -2.57 -30.93 -25.73
N TYR A 451 -2.54 -32.14 -25.15
CA TYR A 451 -3.16 -32.42 -23.86
C TYR A 451 -2.71 -31.48 -22.72
N LYS A 452 -1.40 -31.17 -22.66
CA LYS A 452 -0.86 -30.24 -21.64
C LYS A 452 -1.36 -28.81 -21.86
N ALA A 453 -1.38 -28.38 -23.12
CA ALA A 453 -1.86 -27.05 -23.50
C ALA A 453 -3.36 -26.88 -23.26
N MET A 454 -4.14 -27.92 -23.57
CA MET A 454 -5.57 -27.98 -23.27
C MET A 454 -5.83 -27.93 -21.76
N THR A 455 -5.04 -28.65 -20.96
CA THR A 455 -5.16 -28.62 -19.49
C THR A 455 -4.86 -27.22 -18.94
N LEU A 456 -3.81 -26.57 -19.43
CA LEU A 456 -3.46 -25.20 -19.02
C LEU A 456 -4.56 -24.20 -19.41
N ALA A 457 -5.12 -24.31 -20.62
CA ALA A 457 -6.26 -23.49 -21.05
C ALA A 457 -7.48 -23.68 -20.15
N PHE A 458 -7.77 -24.93 -19.76
CA PHE A 458 -8.89 -25.24 -18.86
C PHE A 458 -8.70 -24.62 -17.47
N VAL A 459 -7.52 -24.75 -16.87
CA VAL A 459 -7.19 -24.10 -15.58
C VAL A 459 -7.36 -22.57 -15.68
N SER A 460 -6.86 -21.97 -16.76
CA SER A 460 -6.86 -20.50 -16.94
C SER A 460 -8.28 -19.95 -17.10
N LEU A 461 -9.14 -20.63 -17.87
CA LEU A 461 -10.53 -20.22 -18.08
C LEU A 461 -11.40 -20.44 -16.83
N ILE A 462 -11.17 -21.51 -16.07
CA ILE A 462 -11.86 -21.71 -14.78
C ILE A 462 -11.42 -20.64 -13.78
N ALA A 463 -10.13 -20.32 -13.72
CA ALA A 463 -9.63 -19.26 -12.85
C ALA A 463 -10.25 -17.89 -13.21
N LEU A 464 -10.37 -17.57 -14.50
CA LEU A 464 -11.09 -16.37 -14.97
C LEU A 464 -12.54 -16.35 -14.49
N LEU A 465 -13.27 -17.46 -14.63
CA LEU A 465 -14.67 -17.54 -14.20
C LEU A 465 -14.83 -17.37 -12.69
N ILE A 466 -13.99 -18.03 -11.89
CA ILE A 466 -14.02 -17.94 -10.42
C ILE A 466 -13.68 -16.53 -9.96
N SER A 467 -12.63 -15.92 -10.52
CA SER A 467 -12.29 -14.52 -10.25
C SER A 467 -13.46 -13.59 -10.56
N PHE A 468 -14.07 -13.76 -11.75
CA PHE A 468 -15.17 -12.92 -12.19
C PHE A 468 -16.35 -12.98 -11.23
N ILE A 469 -16.80 -14.19 -10.86
CA ILE A 469 -17.91 -14.37 -9.91
C ILE A 469 -17.52 -13.83 -8.52
N GLY A 470 -16.29 -14.10 -8.08
CA GLY A 470 -15.78 -13.68 -6.77
C GLY A 470 -15.79 -12.15 -6.60
N PHE A 471 -15.16 -11.41 -7.50
CA PHE A 471 -15.12 -9.94 -7.41
C PHE A 471 -16.49 -9.29 -7.56
N LEU A 472 -17.36 -9.88 -8.40
CA LEU A 472 -18.71 -9.36 -8.60
C LEU A 472 -19.59 -9.59 -7.37
N SER A 473 -19.37 -10.69 -6.64
CA SER A 473 -20.08 -10.98 -5.38
C SER A 473 -19.72 -10.01 -4.25
N THR A 474 -18.48 -9.51 -4.21
CA THR A 474 -18.06 -8.55 -3.19
C THR A 474 -18.34 -7.09 -3.58
N SER A 475 -18.72 -6.84 -4.84
CA SER A 475 -18.88 -5.49 -5.42
C SER A 475 -17.65 -4.59 -5.21
N ASN A 476 -16.47 -5.19 -5.02
CA ASN A 476 -15.23 -4.46 -4.76
C ASN A 476 -14.47 -4.25 -6.07
N PHE A 477 -14.54 -3.04 -6.59
CA PHE A 477 -13.83 -2.65 -7.82
C PHE A 477 -12.34 -2.41 -7.58
N TYR A 478 -11.96 -2.13 -6.35
CA TYR A 478 -10.59 -1.79 -5.98
C TYR A 478 -9.77 -3.09 -5.92
N ASP A 479 -8.56 -3.06 -6.45
CA ASP A 479 -7.57 -4.15 -6.40
C ASP A 479 -7.78 -5.38 -7.32
N ILE A 480 -8.74 -5.36 -8.24
CA ILE A 480 -9.01 -6.50 -9.15
C ILE A 480 -7.73 -7.01 -9.83
N GLN A 481 -6.97 -6.13 -10.49
CA GLN A 481 -5.74 -6.53 -11.19
C GLN A 481 -4.64 -7.04 -10.27
N ARG A 482 -4.58 -6.52 -9.04
CA ARG A 482 -3.62 -6.96 -8.03
C ARG A 482 -3.95 -8.39 -7.59
N ASP A 483 -5.18 -8.65 -7.19
CA ASP A 483 -5.61 -9.97 -6.69
C ASP A 483 -5.78 -11.01 -7.83
N ALA A 484 -6.02 -10.56 -9.07
CA ALA A 484 -6.13 -11.41 -10.26
C ALA A 484 -4.82 -11.58 -11.05
N LEU A 485 -3.68 -11.06 -10.56
CA LEU A 485 -2.41 -11.05 -11.30
C LEU A 485 -2.04 -12.43 -11.87
N THR A 486 -2.16 -13.49 -11.06
CA THR A 486 -1.88 -14.87 -11.49
C THR A 486 -2.76 -15.29 -12.67
N VAL A 487 -4.05 -14.91 -12.64
CA VAL A 487 -5.02 -15.25 -13.70
C VAL A 487 -4.69 -14.49 -14.98
N ILE A 488 -4.36 -13.19 -14.87
CA ILE A 488 -3.93 -12.37 -16.02
C ILE A 488 -2.71 -13.00 -16.71
N LEU A 489 -1.69 -13.40 -15.93
CA LEU A 489 -0.49 -14.04 -16.50
C LEU A 489 -0.79 -15.39 -17.16
N LEU A 490 -1.67 -16.20 -16.58
CA LEU A 490 -2.10 -17.46 -17.19
C LEU A 490 -2.86 -17.24 -18.50
N LEU A 491 -3.78 -16.28 -18.53
CA LEU A 491 -4.50 -15.88 -19.75
C LEU A 491 -3.53 -15.36 -20.81
N GLN A 492 -2.50 -14.59 -20.43
CA GLN A 492 -1.48 -14.12 -21.35
C GLN A 492 -0.65 -15.25 -21.94
N ILE A 493 -0.17 -16.19 -21.12
CA ILE A 493 0.57 -17.37 -21.58
C ILE A 493 -0.26 -18.17 -22.57
N VAL A 494 -1.51 -18.45 -22.22
CA VAL A 494 -2.41 -19.29 -23.01
C VAL A 494 -2.90 -18.56 -24.28
N GLY A 495 -3.17 -17.27 -24.21
CA GLY A 495 -3.56 -16.44 -25.35
C GLY A 495 -2.45 -16.35 -26.39
N LEU A 496 -1.22 -16.03 -25.96
CA LEU A 496 -0.04 -16.01 -26.83
C LEU A 496 0.27 -17.38 -27.42
N SER A 497 0.13 -18.44 -26.60
CA SER A 497 0.33 -19.81 -27.07
C SER A 497 -0.70 -20.22 -28.12
N SER A 498 -1.96 -19.83 -27.93
CA SER A 498 -3.06 -20.09 -28.87
C SER A 498 -2.88 -19.31 -30.17
N PHE A 499 -2.50 -18.04 -30.07
CA PHE A 499 -2.16 -17.22 -31.23
C PHE A 499 -1.07 -17.89 -32.07
N TYR A 500 0.02 -18.33 -31.44
CA TYR A 500 1.10 -19.03 -32.13
C TYR A 500 0.65 -20.37 -32.75
N ALA A 501 -0.09 -21.18 -32.01
CA ALA A 501 -0.64 -22.44 -32.51
C ALA A 501 -1.55 -22.22 -33.74
N SER A 502 -2.27 -21.10 -33.77
CA SER A 502 -3.13 -20.75 -34.91
C SER A 502 -2.36 -20.32 -36.16
N LEU A 503 -1.14 -19.80 -36.02
CA LEU A 503 -0.30 -19.39 -37.15
C LEU A 503 0.42 -20.56 -37.84
N SER A 504 0.74 -21.60 -37.09
CA SER A 504 1.43 -22.78 -37.60
C SER A 504 0.50 -23.76 -38.34
N GLY A 505 -0.82 -23.62 -38.20
CA GLY A 505 -1.83 -24.46 -38.85
C GLY A 505 -2.79 -23.69 -39.77
N LYS A 506 -3.49 -24.40 -40.66
CA LYS A 506 -4.63 -23.84 -41.42
C LYS A 506 -5.85 -23.75 -40.50
N ASN A 507 -5.90 -22.77 -39.60
CA ASN A 507 -6.94 -22.66 -38.59
C ASN A 507 -7.86 -21.44 -38.84
N HIS A 508 -9.15 -21.71 -39.03
CA HIS A 508 -10.20 -20.68 -39.12
C HIS A 508 -10.40 -19.87 -37.82
N PHE A 509 -9.76 -20.27 -36.72
CA PHE A 509 -9.85 -19.60 -35.42
C PHE A 509 -9.25 -18.20 -35.41
N ILE A 510 -8.38 -17.83 -36.37
CA ILE A 510 -7.92 -16.45 -36.54
C ILE A 510 -9.12 -15.53 -36.83
N TYR A 511 -10.03 -15.93 -37.72
CA TYR A 511 -11.24 -15.15 -38.02
C TYR A 511 -12.13 -14.99 -36.79
N ALA A 512 -12.38 -16.07 -36.05
CA ALA A 512 -13.17 -16.02 -34.82
C ALA A 512 -12.54 -15.08 -33.77
N SER A 513 -11.21 -15.07 -33.68
CA SER A 513 -10.48 -14.19 -32.75
C SER A 513 -10.56 -12.73 -33.17
N ILE A 514 -10.52 -12.41 -34.47
CA ILE A 514 -10.70 -11.05 -34.98
C ILE A 514 -12.12 -10.54 -34.71
N VAL A 515 -13.14 -11.39 -34.91
CA VAL A 515 -14.53 -11.02 -34.60
C VAL A 515 -14.70 -10.76 -33.11
N LEU A 516 -14.16 -11.64 -32.27
CA LEU A 516 -14.22 -11.48 -30.81
C LEU A 516 -13.45 -10.24 -30.34
N MET A 517 -12.33 -9.92 -30.99
CA MET A 517 -11.56 -8.71 -30.72
C MET A 517 -12.39 -7.45 -30.98
N LEU A 518 -13.05 -7.37 -32.14
CA LEU A 518 -13.94 -6.25 -32.47
C LEU A 518 -15.10 -6.13 -31.47
N LEU A 519 -15.65 -7.28 -31.02
CA LEU A 519 -16.68 -7.30 -30.00
C LEU A 519 -16.17 -6.76 -28.66
N PHE A 520 -14.98 -7.16 -28.20
CA PHE A 520 -14.40 -6.65 -26.95
C PHE A 520 -14.17 -5.15 -27.00
N THR A 521 -13.58 -4.65 -28.09
CA THR A 521 -13.40 -3.20 -28.28
C THR A 521 -14.74 -2.45 -28.23
N TYR A 522 -15.79 -3.00 -28.84
CA TYR A 522 -17.13 -2.39 -28.77
C TYR A 522 -17.74 -2.43 -27.36
N LEU A 523 -17.56 -3.53 -26.63
CA LEU A 523 -18.06 -3.66 -25.26
C LEU A 523 -17.28 -2.76 -24.27
N GLU A 524 -15.98 -2.58 -24.47
CA GLU A 524 -15.17 -1.60 -23.73
C GLU A 524 -15.63 -0.17 -24.02
N TYR A 525 -16.00 0.15 -25.27
CA TYR A 525 -16.61 1.45 -25.59
C TYR A 525 -17.91 1.68 -24.81
N ILE A 526 -18.75 0.64 -24.66
CA ILE A 526 -19.96 0.74 -23.82
C ILE A 526 -19.59 1.01 -22.36
N VAL A 527 -18.58 0.32 -21.84
CA VAL A 527 -18.06 0.58 -20.49
C VAL A 527 -17.60 2.04 -20.38
N LEU A 528 -16.85 2.54 -21.37
CA LEU A 528 -16.42 3.94 -21.40
C LEU A 528 -17.59 4.91 -21.33
N ALA A 529 -18.56 4.74 -22.22
CA ALA A 529 -19.69 5.65 -22.36
C ALA A 529 -20.52 5.76 -21.08
N ASN A 530 -20.51 4.72 -20.23
CA ASN A 530 -21.24 4.69 -18.97
C ASN A 530 -20.38 5.04 -17.74
N LYS A 531 -19.10 4.66 -17.71
CA LYS A 531 -18.19 4.86 -16.56
C LYS A 531 -17.26 6.06 -16.68
N ASN A 532 -17.14 6.65 -17.87
CA ASN A 532 -16.11 7.62 -18.25
C ASN A 532 -14.67 7.10 -18.07
N VAL A 533 -14.47 5.78 -17.95
CA VAL A 533 -13.17 5.12 -17.76
C VAL A 533 -13.15 3.74 -18.42
N THR A 534 -12.01 3.34 -19.00
CA THR A 534 -11.79 2.00 -19.57
C THR A 534 -10.49 1.36 -19.13
N PHE A 535 -9.41 2.13 -19.03
CA PHE A 535 -8.12 1.61 -18.59
C PHE A 535 -7.98 1.70 -17.07
N TYR A 536 -7.72 0.55 -16.45
CA TYR A 536 -7.35 0.44 -15.05
C TYR A 536 -5.92 -0.08 -14.96
N LEU A 537 -5.03 0.65 -14.28
CA LEU A 537 -3.73 0.12 -13.86
C LEU A 537 -3.63 0.33 -12.37
N TRP A 538 -3.33 -0.74 -11.64
CA TRP A 538 -3.38 -0.67 -10.19
C TRP A 538 -2.43 0.42 -9.63
N GLY A 539 -2.97 1.26 -8.75
CA GLY A 539 -2.26 2.38 -8.13
C GLY A 539 -2.11 3.64 -8.99
N THR A 540 -2.66 3.68 -10.22
CA THR A 540 -2.74 4.92 -11.02
C THR A 540 -4.13 5.54 -10.93
N LYS A 541 -4.23 6.84 -11.24
CA LYS A 541 -5.53 7.48 -11.40
C LYS A 541 -6.32 6.81 -12.53
N LEU A 542 -7.63 6.72 -12.34
CA LEU A 542 -8.56 6.30 -13.38
C LEU A 542 -8.49 7.31 -14.53
N GLU A 543 -8.22 6.84 -15.74
CA GLU A 543 -8.17 7.69 -16.93
C GLU A 543 -9.09 7.17 -18.04
N ASN A 544 -9.75 8.12 -18.72
CA ASN A 544 -10.36 7.85 -20.01
C ASN A 544 -9.26 7.70 -21.07
N ARG A 545 -8.74 6.49 -21.23
CA ARG A 545 -7.80 6.12 -22.29
C ARG A 545 -8.34 4.99 -23.15
N PHE A 546 -9.58 5.14 -23.58
CA PHE A 546 -10.09 4.35 -24.70
C PHE A 546 -9.37 4.67 -26.02
N ASP A 547 -8.65 5.80 -26.07
CA ASP A 547 -8.16 6.37 -27.33
C ASP A 547 -6.71 6.05 -27.70
N ARG A 548 -6.48 6.03 -29.02
CA ARG A 548 -5.24 5.76 -29.79
C ARG A 548 -4.65 4.37 -29.68
N LEU A 549 -4.29 3.87 -28.50
CA LEU A 549 -3.56 2.57 -28.41
C LEU A 549 -4.44 1.39 -28.81
N LEU A 550 -5.65 1.30 -28.25
CA LEU A 550 -6.57 0.20 -28.56
C LEU A 550 -7.08 0.26 -30.01
N LEU A 551 -7.30 1.47 -30.52
CA LEU A 551 -7.67 1.72 -31.91
C LEU A 551 -6.51 1.40 -32.88
N MET A 552 -5.28 1.78 -32.55
CA MET A 552 -4.07 1.43 -33.31
C MET A 552 -3.86 -0.08 -33.29
N ASP A 553 -4.02 -0.74 -32.14
CA ASP A 553 -3.92 -2.18 -32.03
C ASP A 553 -4.91 -2.87 -32.96
N VAL A 554 -6.18 -2.45 -32.98
CA VAL A 554 -7.18 -2.98 -33.92
C VAL A 554 -6.81 -2.69 -35.38
N LEU A 555 -6.47 -1.44 -35.71
CA LEU A 555 -6.14 -1.01 -37.07
C LEU A 555 -4.86 -1.66 -37.62
N ILE A 556 -3.94 -2.06 -36.74
CA ILE A 556 -2.68 -2.69 -37.12
C ILE A 556 -2.81 -4.23 -37.11
N THR A 557 -3.50 -4.82 -36.13
CA THR A 557 -3.66 -6.28 -36.04
C THR A 557 -4.55 -6.86 -37.14
N ILE A 558 -5.56 -6.14 -37.63
CA ILE A 558 -6.44 -6.64 -38.70
C ILE A 558 -5.66 -6.83 -40.02
N PRO A 559 -4.96 -5.83 -40.58
CA PRO A 559 -4.16 -6.01 -41.79
C PRO A 559 -3.05 -7.05 -41.61
N ILE A 560 -2.41 -7.07 -40.44
CA ILE A 560 -1.34 -8.03 -40.13
C ILE A 560 -1.87 -9.46 -40.15
N SER A 561 -2.98 -9.71 -39.46
CA SER A 561 -3.59 -11.04 -39.39
C SER A 561 -4.08 -11.49 -40.77
N LEU A 562 -4.71 -10.60 -41.55
CA LEU A 562 -5.11 -10.89 -42.93
C LEU A 562 -3.91 -11.18 -43.85
N ALA A 563 -2.83 -10.40 -43.74
CA ALA A 563 -1.61 -10.61 -44.53
C ALA A 563 -0.90 -11.93 -44.18
N MET A 564 -0.92 -12.33 -42.90
CA MET A 564 -0.38 -13.63 -42.46
C MET A 564 -1.10 -14.82 -43.09
N MET A 565 -2.39 -14.67 -43.39
CA MET A 565 -3.24 -15.72 -43.94
C MET A 565 -3.04 -15.94 -45.44
N ASN A 566 -2.74 -14.88 -46.20
CA ASN A 566 -2.53 -14.96 -47.64
C ASN A 566 -1.18 -15.62 -48.05
N GLY A 567 -0.27 -15.87 -47.10
CA GLY A 567 0.95 -16.66 -47.32
C GLY A 567 1.91 -16.10 -48.39
N THR A 568 1.74 -14.84 -48.77
CA THR A 568 2.48 -14.21 -49.87
C THR A 568 3.98 -14.13 -49.58
N LYS A 569 4.82 -14.43 -50.56
CA LYS A 569 6.29 -14.29 -50.46
C LYS A 569 6.68 -12.93 -51.04
N LEU A 570 7.37 -12.09 -50.26
CA LEU A 570 7.83 -10.78 -50.71
C LEU A 570 9.34 -10.84 -50.98
N LEU A 571 9.77 -10.32 -52.12
CA LEU A 571 11.16 -10.40 -52.57
C LEU A 571 11.80 -9.02 -52.38
N LEU A 572 12.60 -8.87 -51.32
CA LEU A 572 13.31 -7.61 -51.02
C LEU A 572 14.64 -7.59 -51.77
N GLN A 573 14.80 -6.61 -52.67
CA GLN A 573 16.08 -6.32 -53.33
C GLN A 573 16.72 -5.13 -52.64
N LEU A 574 17.79 -5.36 -51.87
CA LEU A 574 18.59 -4.30 -51.26
C LEU A 574 19.78 -3.98 -52.18
N LYS A 575 19.87 -2.72 -52.61
CA LYS A 575 20.97 -2.22 -53.44
C LYS A 575 22.09 -1.74 -52.51
N VAL A 576 23.21 -2.47 -52.49
CA VAL A 576 24.43 -2.06 -51.77
C VAL A 576 25.42 -1.53 -52.81
N LYS A 577 26.34 -0.63 -52.40
CA LYS A 577 27.30 0.06 -53.28
C LYS A 577 28.14 -0.85 -54.21
N SER A 578 28.16 -2.17 -54.02
CA SER A 578 28.85 -3.16 -54.88
C SER A 578 27.99 -4.33 -55.39
N GLY A 579 26.65 -4.26 -55.34
CA GLY A 579 25.77 -5.29 -55.94
C GLY A 579 24.37 -5.38 -55.34
N PHE A 580 23.51 -6.19 -55.97
CA PHE A 580 22.17 -6.50 -55.46
C PHE A 580 22.21 -7.72 -54.55
N ILE A 581 21.88 -7.55 -53.26
CA ILE A 581 21.61 -8.69 -52.38
C ILE A 581 20.10 -8.98 -52.46
N LYS A 582 19.74 -10.10 -53.09
CA LYS A 582 18.35 -10.60 -53.14
C LYS A 582 18.07 -11.39 -51.85
N VAL A 583 17.41 -10.78 -50.88
CA VAL A 583 16.96 -11.48 -49.66
C VAL A 583 15.50 -11.89 -49.84
N LYS A 584 15.24 -13.20 -49.92
CA LYS A 584 13.87 -13.74 -49.89
C LYS A 584 13.40 -13.81 -48.44
N VAL A 585 12.61 -12.84 -48.00
CA VAL A 585 11.97 -12.85 -46.68
C VAL A 585 10.52 -13.32 -46.83
N ARG A 586 10.09 -14.28 -46.01
CA ARG A 586 8.66 -14.65 -45.98
C ARG A 586 7.88 -13.52 -45.33
N LEU A 587 6.89 -12.95 -46.03
CA LEU A 587 6.06 -11.85 -45.50
C LEU A 587 5.46 -12.23 -44.14
N HIS A 588 5.01 -13.48 -44.01
CA HIS A 588 4.48 -14.03 -42.76
C HIS A 588 5.43 -13.85 -41.56
N THR A 589 6.74 -14.03 -41.75
CA THR A 589 7.74 -13.87 -40.68
C THR A 589 7.98 -12.39 -40.34
N LEU A 590 7.99 -11.51 -41.35
CA LEU A 590 8.11 -10.07 -41.15
C LEU A 590 6.92 -9.51 -40.36
N MET A 591 5.70 -9.91 -40.73
CA MET A 591 4.46 -9.49 -40.08
C MET A 591 4.37 -10.00 -38.63
N LEU A 592 4.92 -11.19 -38.36
CA LEU A 592 5.02 -11.76 -37.01
C LEU A 592 5.93 -10.93 -36.11
N VAL A 593 7.12 -10.58 -36.62
CA VAL A 593 8.07 -9.73 -35.90
C VAL A 593 7.46 -8.36 -35.63
N LEU A 594 6.77 -7.78 -36.62
CA LEU A 594 6.12 -6.47 -36.47
C LEU A 594 5.03 -6.50 -35.40
N LEU A 595 4.16 -7.53 -35.40
CA LEU A 595 3.15 -7.69 -34.36
C LEU A 595 3.76 -7.84 -32.96
N PHE A 596 4.74 -8.72 -32.80
CA PHE A 596 5.39 -8.92 -31.51
C PHE A 596 6.15 -7.66 -31.04
N SER A 597 6.73 -6.89 -31.97
CA SER A 597 7.37 -5.61 -31.64
C SER A 597 6.37 -4.56 -31.14
N LEU A 598 5.15 -4.54 -31.69
CA LEU A 598 4.08 -3.66 -31.22
C LEU A 598 3.58 -4.05 -29.83
N LEU A 599 3.35 -5.35 -29.60
CA LEU A 599 2.98 -5.87 -28.28
C LEU A 599 4.02 -5.50 -27.20
N LEU A 600 5.30 -5.63 -27.55
CA LEU A 600 6.40 -5.26 -26.67
C LEU A 600 6.43 -3.74 -26.44
N ALA A 601 6.28 -2.93 -27.50
CA ALA A 601 6.26 -1.48 -27.39
C ALA A 601 5.11 -0.98 -26.50
N ASN A 602 3.90 -1.53 -26.66
CA ASN A 602 2.76 -1.23 -25.80
C ASN A 602 3.04 -1.59 -24.33
N SER A 603 3.60 -2.78 -24.09
CA SER A 603 3.95 -3.23 -22.74
C SER A 603 4.98 -2.30 -22.07
N VAL A 604 5.99 -1.86 -22.83
CA VAL A 604 7.02 -0.94 -22.35
C VAL A 604 6.43 0.45 -22.06
N GLU A 605 5.61 0.99 -22.97
CA GLU A 605 4.94 2.27 -22.79
C GLU A 605 4.05 2.27 -21.54
N LEU A 606 3.22 1.23 -21.37
CA LEU A 606 2.35 1.08 -20.20
C LEU A 606 3.14 0.91 -18.90
N THR A 607 4.29 0.23 -18.94
CA THR A 607 5.18 0.10 -17.78
C THR A 607 5.70 1.47 -17.36
N PHE A 608 6.26 2.26 -18.29
CA PHE A 608 6.76 3.61 -17.97
C PHE A 608 5.65 4.57 -17.56
N TYR A 609 4.47 4.47 -18.18
CA TYR A 609 3.30 5.22 -17.74
C TYR A 609 2.93 4.87 -16.30
N GLY A 610 2.88 3.57 -15.97
CA GLY A 610 2.55 3.10 -14.63
C GLY A 610 3.57 3.56 -13.60
N LEU A 611 4.87 3.44 -13.88
CA LEU A 611 5.92 3.90 -12.98
C LEU A 611 5.84 5.41 -12.73
N ARG A 612 5.55 6.22 -13.75
CA ARG A 612 5.49 7.69 -13.64
C ARG A 612 4.24 8.20 -12.92
N ASN A 613 3.10 7.53 -13.11
CA ASN A 613 1.79 8.02 -12.68
C ASN A 613 1.15 7.21 -11.55
N ASN A 614 1.85 6.19 -11.03
CA ASN A 614 1.40 5.46 -9.85
C ASN A 614 1.62 6.33 -8.61
N THR A 615 0.56 6.52 -7.84
CA THR A 615 0.57 7.43 -6.70
C THR A 615 1.55 6.97 -5.62
N TYR A 616 1.74 5.66 -5.44
CA TYR A 616 2.65 5.10 -4.43
C TYR A 616 4.13 5.17 -4.81
N PHE A 617 4.47 5.72 -5.99
CA PHE A 617 5.84 6.05 -6.36
C PHE A 617 6.17 7.55 -6.21
N LEU A 618 5.44 8.23 -5.33
CA LEU A 618 5.66 9.63 -4.95
C LEU A 618 5.96 9.68 -3.45
N ASP A 619 6.72 10.69 -3.00
CA ASP A 619 7.13 10.83 -1.59
C ASP A 619 5.96 11.21 -0.65
N HIS A 620 4.92 11.88 -1.14
CA HIS A 620 3.82 12.42 -0.33
C HIS A 620 4.26 13.32 0.85
N GLY A 621 5.46 13.92 0.75
CA GLY A 621 6.04 14.76 1.79
C GLY A 621 6.60 13.99 2.98
N MET A 622 6.72 12.65 2.92
CA MET A 622 7.18 11.84 4.04
C MET A 622 8.60 12.19 4.47
N ASN A 623 9.52 12.47 3.55
CA ASN A 623 10.88 12.83 3.90
C ASN A 623 10.95 14.13 4.73
N ASP A 624 10.16 15.14 4.37
CA ASP A 624 10.09 16.40 5.14
C ASP A 624 9.46 16.17 6.51
N LEU A 625 8.33 15.46 6.57
CA LEU A 625 7.68 15.09 7.84
C LEU A 625 8.60 14.26 8.75
N ALA A 626 9.40 13.37 8.17
CA ALA A 626 10.34 12.53 8.91
C ALA A 626 11.47 13.37 9.52
N SER A 627 11.97 14.40 8.81
CA SER A 627 12.92 15.36 9.39
C SER A 627 12.31 16.04 10.61
N GLN A 628 11.10 16.59 10.48
CA GLN A 628 10.39 17.27 11.57
C GLN A 628 10.16 16.38 12.81
N ALA A 629 9.97 15.08 12.58
CA ALA A 629 9.79 14.09 13.64
C ALA A 629 11.13 13.64 14.27
N ASN A 630 12.20 13.53 13.48
CA ASN A 630 13.50 13.06 13.93
C ASN A 630 14.23 14.12 14.79
N ASP A 631 14.03 15.40 14.49
CA ASP A 631 14.66 16.54 15.18
C ASP A 631 14.16 16.75 16.63
N LEU A 632 13.19 15.95 17.08
CA LEU A 632 12.61 16.05 18.43
C LEU A 632 13.52 15.55 19.55
N GLU A 633 13.46 16.22 20.70
CA GLU A 633 14.05 15.74 21.95
C GLU A 633 13.43 14.41 22.41
N GLY A 634 14.23 13.60 23.12
CA GLY A 634 13.75 12.37 23.77
C GLY A 634 12.62 12.63 24.77
N GLY A 635 11.69 11.68 24.89
CA GLY A 635 10.52 11.79 25.78
C GLY A 635 9.35 12.60 25.20
N THR A 636 9.42 13.06 23.95
CA THR A 636 8.29 13.67 23.25
C THR A 636 7.46 12.60 22.54
N LEU A 637 6.16 12.56 22.79
CA LEU A 637 5.23 11.66 22.11
C LEU A 637 4.88 12.22 20.72
N LEU A 638 4.97 11.40 19.68
CA LEU A 638 4.64 11.79 18.31
C LEU A 638 3.26 11.29 17.92
N ILE A 639 2.41 12.21 17.47
CA ILE A 639 1.06 11.93 16.98
C ILE A 639 0.98 12.40 15.54
N SER A 640 0.57 11.53 14.62
CA SER A 640 0.44 11.92 13.22
C SER A 640 -0.69 11.21 12.51
N ASN A 641 -1.44 11.93 11.68
CA ASN A 641 -2.42 11.32 10.79
C ASN A 641 -1.78 10.68 9.53
N ALA A 642 -0.49 10.92 9.29
CA ALA A 642 0.30 10.24 8.27
C ALA A 642 0.74 8.86 8.76
N TYR A 643 -0.02 7.82 8.43
CA TYR A 643 0.11 6.50 9.06
C TYR A 643 1.47 5.83 8.80
N ALA A 644 2.08 6.09 7.64
CA ALA A 644 3.33 5.46 7.23
C ALA A 644 4.57 6.16 7.83
N LEU A 645 4.42 7.36 8.40
CA LEU A 645 5.51 8.17 8.95
C LEU A 645 6.44 7.39 9.91
N PRO A 646 5.95 6.49 10.79
CA PRO A 646 6.82 5.71 11.68
C PRO A 646 7.88 4.85 10.96
N LEU A 647 7.69 4.53 9.67
CA LEU A 647 8.68 3.79 8.87
C LEU A 647 9.81 4.67 8.33
N TYR A 648 9.61 5.99 8.28
CA TYR A 648 10.59 6.97 7.79
C TYR A 648 11.41 7.61 8.91
N THR A 649 11.06 7.30 10.16
CA THR A 649 11.60 7.95 11.36
C THR A 649 12.47 7.02 12.18
N SER A 650 13.32 7.58 13.03
CA SER A 650 14.21 6.81 13.89
C SER A 650 13.44 5.86 14.82
N PRO A 651 13.92 4.62 15.04
CA PRO A 651 13.19 3.58 15.78
C PRO A 651 12.97 3.86 17.27
N ASP A 652 13.66 4.85 17.84
CA ASP A 652 13.56 5.24 19.25
C ASP A 652 12.42 6.22 19.53
N LYS A 653 11.81 6.75 18.47
CA LYS A 653 10.68 7.68 18.58
C LYS A 653 9.39 6.94 18.95
N MET A 654 8.65 7.49 19.91
CA MET A 654 7.39 6.92 20.37
C MET A 654 6.23 7.51 19.57
N PHE A 655 5.70 6.72 18.64
CA PHE A 655 4.57 7.11 17.79
C PHE A 655 3.26 6.51 18.27
N ILE A 656 2.20 7.31 18.18
CA ILE A 656 0.81 6.85 18.30
C ILE A 656 -0.04 7.42 17.17
N SER A 657 -1.11 6.69 16.82
CA SER A 657 -2.12 7.17 15.88
C SER A 657 -2.93 8.31 16.50
N PRO A 658 -3.56 9.19 15.69
CA PRO A 658 -4.29 10.33 16.22
C PRO A 658 -5.52 9.89 17.04
N PRO A 659 -5.99 10.72 17.98
CA PRO A 659 -7.27 10.46 18.66
C PRO A 659 -8.43 10.29 17.67
N LEU A 660 -9.49 9.57 18.06
CA LEU A 660 -10.61 9.31 17.14
C LEU A 660 -11.46 10.57 16.91
N SER A 661 -11.58 11.43 17.92
CA SER A 661 -12.42 12.61 17.95
C SER A 661 -11.75 13.80 18.65
N PHE A 662 -12.34 14.99 18.50
CA PHE A 662 -11.90 16.18 19.23
C PHE A 662 -12.03 16.01 20.75
N ASP A 663 -13.05 15.31 21.24
CA ASP A 663 -13.24 15.06 22.68
C ASP A 663 -12.11 14.18 23.27
N GLU A 664 -11.67 13.17 22.50
CA GLU A 664 -10.52 12.36 22.89
C GLU A 664 -9.22 13.14 22.80
N PHE A 665 -9.09 14.01 21.80
CA PHE A 665 -7.95 14.93 21.69
C PHE A 665 -7.90 15.89 22.88
N ASN A 666 -9.04 16.45 23.31
CA ASN A 666 -9.14 17.28 24.51
C ASN A 666 -8.79 16.52 25.79
N SER A 667 -9.20 15.25 25.89
CA SER A 667 -8.82 14.38 27.00
C SER A 667 -7.30 14.15 27.04
N PHE A 668 -6.69 13.97 25.87
CA PHE A 668 -5.24 13.89 25.72
C PHE A 668 -4.53 15.20 26.12
N LEU A 669 -5.02 16.36 25.68
CA LEU A 669 -4.45 17.65 26.10
C LEU A 669 -4.49 17.83 27.62
N LYS A 670 -5.60 17.44 28.26
CA LYS A 670 -5.76 17.47 29.73
C LYS A 670 -4.84 16.50 30.45
N ALA A 671 -4.39 15.43 29.80
CA ALA A 671 -3.39 14.52 30.37
C ALA A 671 -2.01 15.18 30.53
N GLY A 672 -1.76 16.31 29.86
CA GLY A 672 -0.54 17.12 30.03
C GLY A 672 0.73 16.39 29.61
N ILE A 673 0.68 15.63 28.50
CA ILE A 673 1.81 14.86 27.97
C ILE A 673 2.51 15.67 26.88
N LYS A 674 3.82 15.92 27.03
CA LYS A 674 4.63 16.63 26.01
C LYS A 674 4.61 15.84 24.71
N SER A 675 4.07 16.47 23.66
CA SER A 675 3.86 15.79 22.39
C SER A 675 4.03 16.72 21.20
N ARG A 676 4.32 16.15 20.02
CA ARG A 676 4.24 16.85 18.74
C ARG A 676 3.18 16.17 17.87
N VAL A 677 2.20 16.96 17.43
CA VAL A 677 1.12 16.56 16.53
C VAL A 677 1.46 17.03 15.13
N ILE A 678 1.60 16.11 14.20
CA ILE A 678 1.88 16.38 12.79
C ILE A 678 0.62 16.04 11.98
N VAL A 679 0.00 17.04 11.39
CA VAL A 679 -1.22 16.90 10.58
C VAL A 679 -0.84 17.09 9.11
N SER A 680 -0.70 15.99 8.37
CA SER A 680 -0.56 16.00 6.92
C SER A 680 -1.89 16.32 6.24
N ASN A 681 -1.81 17.06 5.13
CA ASN A 681 -2.94 17.37 4.26
C ASN A 681 -3.09 16.40 3.09
N ASP A 682 -2.08 15.55 2.83
CA ASP A 682 -2.07 14.61 1.71
C ASP A 682 -3.11 13.50 1.89
N GLU A 683 -3.95 13.27 0.87
CA GLU A 683 -5.07 12.32 0.94
C GLU A 683 -4.62 10.86 1.03
N ILE A 684 -3.50 10.52 0.40
CA ILE A 684 -2.98 9.15 0.36
C ILE A 684 -2.26 8.84 1.67
N ALA A 685 -1.43 9.77 2.16
CA ALA A 685 -0.74 9.62 3.43
C ALA A 685 -1.70 9.52 4.63
N THR A 686 -2.90 10.08 4.51
CA THR A 686 -3.87 10.17 5.60
C THR A 686 -5.09 9.26 5.41
N TRP A 687 -5.03 8.31 4.46
CA TRP A 687 -6.15 7.44 4.11
C TRP A 687 -6.79 6.72 5.31
N ILE A 688 -5.97 6.21 6.25
CA ILE A 688 -6.44 5.55 7.48
C ILE A 688 -7.27 6.51 8.35
N SER A 689 -6.73 7.70 8.60
CA SER A 689 -7.36 8.75 9.40
C SER A 689 -8.61 9.33 8.72
N TYR A 690 -8.62 9.35 7.38
CA TYR A 690 -9.79 9.73 6.59
C TYR A 690 -10.95 8.76 6.79
N ILE A 691 -10.71 7.45 6.69
CA ILE A 691 -11.74 6.43 6.90
C ILE A 691 -12.29 6.45 8.33
N MET A 692 -11.43 6.73 9.32
CA MET A 692 -11.86 6.87 10.71
C MET A 692 -12.57 8.20 10.99
N GLY A 693 -12.50 9.18 10.08
CA GLY A 693 -13.08 10.52 10.24
C GLY A 693 -12.27 11.46 11.15
N SER A 694 -11.09 11.05 11.62
CA SER A 694 -10.25 11.89 12.48
C SER A 694 -9.63 13.07 11.69
N ASN A 695 -9.44 12.92 10.39
CA ASN A 695 -8.92 13.98 9.53
C ASN A 695 -9.75 15.27 9.55
N GLU A 696 -11.08 15.18 9.69
CA GLU A 696 -11.96 16.35 9.65
C GLU A 696 -11.66 17.31 10.81
N TYR A 697 -11.59 16.79 12.04
CA TYR A 697 -11.30 17.61 13.20
C TYR A 697 -9.81 17.99 13.28
N LEU A 698 -8.88 17.11 12.87
CA LEU A 698 -7.44 17.39 12.88
C LEU A 698 -7.09 18.57 11.98
N LYS A 699 -7.68 18.62 10.77
CA LYS A 699 -7.52 19.76 9.86
C LYS A 699 -8.21 21.02 10.37
N ALA A 700 -9.17 20.88 11.30
CA ALA A 700 -9.87 21.99 11.94
C ALA A 700 -9.24 22.46 13.28
N LEU A 701 -8.15 21.86 13.77
CA LEU A 701 -7.54 22.17 15.09
C LEU A 701 -6.96 23.59 15.18
N PRO A 702 -7.43 24.48 16.07
CA PRO A 702 -6.99 25.88 16.15
C PRO A 702 -5.47 26.02 16.33
N PRO A 703 -4.85 27.09 15.80
CA PRO A 703 -3.40 27.23 15.87
C PRO A 703 -2.86 27.36 17.29
N ILE A 704 -3.71 27.77 18.22
CA ILE A 704 -3.43 27.73 19.65
C ILE A 704 -4.64 27.08 20.32
N ILE A 705 -4.37 26.09 21.15
CA ILE A 705 -5.37 25.48 22.03
C ILE A 705 -5.03 25.90 23.45
N THR A 706 -6.00 26.51 24.12
CA THR A 706 -5.91 27.07 25.45
C THR A 706 -6.88 26.34 26.38
N SER A 707 -6.68 26.43 27.69
CA SER A 707 -7.64 25.95 28.69
C SER A 707 -9.02 26.63 28.59
N GLU A 708 -9.08 27.84 28.02
CA GLU A 708 -10.30 28.56 27.63
C GLU A 708 -10.39 28.66 26.10
N GLU A 709 -11.41 28.08 25.46
CA GLU A 709 -11.45 27.92 23.99
C GLU A 709 -11.70 29.22 23.21
N LYS A 710 -12.54 30.13 23.73
CA LYS A 710 -13.00 31.30 22.98
C LYS A 710 -12.36 32.61 23.44
N MET A 711 -11.97 33.45 22.48
CA MET A 711 -11.26 34.70 22.75
C MET A 711 -12.20 35.78 23.29
N LEU A 712 -12.36 35.80 24.61
CA LEU A 712 -13.10 36.85 25.34
C LEU A 712 -12.29 38.15 25.47
N LYS A 713 -10.96 38.04 25.56
CA LYS A 713 -10.07 39.21 25.70
C LYS A 713 -9.79 39.84 24.34
N ALA A 714 -9.69 41.17 24.30
CA ALA A 714 -9.32 41.89 23.08
C ALA A 714 -7.87 41.56 22.65
N PRO A 715 -7.60 41.51 21.33
CA PRO A 715 -6.29 41.12 20.81
C PRO A 715 -5.24 42.19 21.08
N LEU A 716 -4.01 41.76 21.40
CA LEU A 716 -2.83 42.61 21.47
C LEU A 716 -2.47 43.12 20.06
N PRO A 717 -2.33 44.43 19.84
CA PRO A 717 -1.91 44.93 18.54
C PRO A 717 -0.54 44.41 18.11
N SER A 718 -0.46 43.81 16.92
CA SER A 718 0.79 43.27 16.36
C SER A 718 0.85 43.43 14.84
N PHE A 719 2.05 43.58 14.30
CA PHE A 719 2.32 43.55 12.85
C PHE A 719 3.69 42.88 12.56
N ASP A 720 3.79 42.23 11.41
CA ASP A 720 5.06 41.72 10.89
C ASP A 720 5.88 42.85 10.21
N GLY A 721 6.90 43.35 10.90
CA GLY A 721 7.79 44.41 10.40
C GLY A 721 8.76 43.97 9.31
N SER A 722 8.86 42.66 8.99
CA SER A 722 9.71 42.16 7.91
C SER A 722 9.06 42.28 6.53
N LYS A 723 7.74 42.49 6.49
CA LYS A 723 6.91 42.56 5.28
C LYS A 723 6.61 44.01 4.93
N ASN A 724 6.38 44.27 3.64
CA ASN A 724 6.03 45.61 3.17
C ASN A 724 4.61 46.01 3.63
N ILE A 725 4.52 46.64 4.80
CA ILE A 725 3.25 47.10 5.38
C ILE A 725 2.86 48.47 4.82
N LEU A 726 1.67 48.54 4.22
CA LEU A 726 1.07 49.80 3.78
C LEU A 726 0.39 50.52 4.92
N PHE A 727 -0.20 49.79 5.87
CA PHE A 727 -0.98 50.39 6.94
C PHE A 727 -1.10 49.42 8.11
N HIS A 728 -0.89 49.92 9.32
CA HIS A 728 -1.25 49.25 10.57
C HIS A 728 -2.10 50.25 11.34
N LEU A 729 -3.29 49.83 11.77
CA LEU A 729 -4.15 50.59 12.66
C LEU A 729 -4.22 49.87 13.99
N SER A 730 -3.64 50.48 15.00
CA SER A 730 -3.86 50.10 16.39
C SER A 730 -4.28 51.27 17.25
N PHE A 731 -4.97 50.92 18.32
CA PHE A 731 -5.61 51.84 19.24
C PHE A 731 -4.87 51.76 20.58
N ILE A 732 -3.79 52.54 20.72
CA ILE A 732 -2.88 52.42 21.88
C ILE A 732 -3.31 53.38 23.02
N ASN A 733 -3.87 54.55 22.69
CA ASN A 733 -4.42 55.52 23.65
C ASN A 733 -5.62 56.28 23.05
N SER A 734 -6.46 56.92 23.88
CA SER A 734 -7.73 57.60 23.51
C SER A 734 -7.63 58.72 22.46
N SER A 735 -6.43 58.98 21.95
CA SER A 735 -6.16 60.05 20.99
C SER A 735 -5.07 59.71 19.96
N GLN A 736 -4.54 58.48 19.91
CA GLN A 736 -3.41 58.14 19.03
C GLN A 736 -3.68 56.88 18.20
N ILE A 737 -3.69 57.07 16.88
CA ILE A 737 -3.60 56.03 15.87
C ILE A 737 -2.12 55.86 15.54
N TYR A 738 -1.59 54.66 15.74
CA TYR A 738 -0.21 54.36 15.38
C TYR A 738 -0.14 53.79 13.97
N THR A 739 0.59 54.46 13.06
CA THR A 739 0.90 53.95 11.71
C THR A 739 2.42 53.95 11.50
N PRO A 740 3.06 52.87 11.04
CA PRO A 740 4.50 52.85 10.82
C PRO A 740 4.99 53.86 9.76
N LEU A 741 4.14 54.30 8.82
CA LEU A 741 4.44 55.29 7.77
C LEU A 741 4.13 56.74 8.19
N HIS A 742 4.55 57.14 9.39
CA HIS A 742 4.28 58.47 9.97
C HIS A 742 4.46 59.60 8.92
N ASN A 743 3.46 60.50 8.83
CA ASN A 743 3.38 61.65 7.91
C ASN A 743 3.10 61.36 6.41
N GLU A 744 2.97 60.11 5.97
CA GLU A 744 2.61 59.78 4.57
C GLU A 744 1.13 59.39 4.37
N LEU A 745 0.41 59.12 5.47
CA LEU A 745 -1.00 58.74 5.49
C LEU A 745 -1.80 59.65 6.43
N ASP A 746 -2.93 60.15 5.92
CA ASP A 746 -3.94 60.86 6.68
C ASP A 746 -5.00 59.88 7.19
N VAL A 747 -5.17 59.80 8.50
CA VAL A 747 -6.21 58.97 9.14
C VAL A 747 -7.25 59.86 9.81
N THR A 748 -8.52 59.68 9.44
CA THR A 748 -9.64 60.44 10.00
C THR A 748 -10.70 59.49 10.56
N ILE A 749 -11.14 59.76 11.79
CA ILE A 749 -12.28 59.09 12.42
C ILE A 749 -13.52 59.94 12.13
N VAL A 750 -14.57 59.30 11.63
CA VAL A 750 -15.87 59.93 11.35
C VAL A 750 -16.91 59.27 12.25
N GLY A 751 -17.84 60.07 12.79
CA GLY A 751 -18.79 59.63 13.81
C GLY A 751 -18.30 59.92 15.24
N SER A 752 -18.81 59.16 16.20
CA SER A 752 -18.44 59.25 17.63
C SER A 752 -18.27 57.84 18.23
N PRO A 753 -17.36 57.00 17.69
CA PRO A 753 -17.19 55.64 18.16
C PRO A 753 -16.70 55.59 19.60
N ILE A 754 -17.17 54.57 20.35
CA ILE A 754 -16.87 54.43 21.77
C ILE A 754 -15.53 53.70 21.93
N TRP A 755 -14.64 54.30 22.71
CA TRP A 755 -13.40 53.67 23.15
C TRP A 755 -13.65 52.76 24.35
N GLU A 756 -13.36 51.47 24.20
CA GLU A 756 -13.49 50.52 25.30
C GLU A 756 -12.11 49.96 25.67
N GLY A 757 -11.77 50.05 26.96
CA GLY A 757 -10.56 49.45 27.51
C GLY A 757 -10.87 48.02 27.96
N ILE A 758 -10.29 47.03 27.31
CA ILE A 758 -10.50 45.61 27.62
C ILE A 758 -9.14 44.99 27.91
N ASN A 759 -8.86 44.62 29.16
CA ASN A 759 -7.64 43.91 29.57
C ASN A 759 -6.34 44.50 29.01
N GLN A 760 -6.10 45.79 29.28
CA GLN A 760 -4.90 46.56 28.90
C GLN A 760 -4.77 46.92 27.40
N THR A 761 -5.67 46.46 26.53
CA THR A 761 -5.80 46.94 25.14
C THR A 761 -7.00 47.86 25.00
N ARG A 762 -6.90 48.86 24.12
CA ARG A 762 -8.05 49.69 23.74
C ARG A 762 -8.56 49.25 22.38
N VAL A 763 -9.87 49.18 22.24
CA VAL A 763 -10.54 48.84 21.00
C VAL A 763 -11.62 49.87 20.70
N MET A 764 -12.02 49.94 19.43
CA MET A 764 -13.05 50.86 18.98
C MET A 764 -14.35 50.10 18.74
N ARG A 765 -15.43 50.57 19.35
CA ARG A 765 -16.79 50.11 19.10
C ARG A 765 -17.48 51.04 18.10
N PHE A 766 -18.01 50.44 17.05
CA PHE A 766 -18.80 51.09 16.01
C PHE A 766 -20.28 50.80 16.28
N ASP A 767 -21.12 51.82 16.18
CA ASP A 767 -22.55 51.75 16.52
C ASP A 767 -23.47 51.23 15.40
N GLY A 768 -22.93 51.03 14.19
CA GLY A 768 -23.68 50.60 13.02
C GLY A 768 -24.46 51.69 12.28
N VAL A 769 -24.36 52.96 12.70
CA VAL A 769 -25.07 54.10 12.12
C VAL A 769 -24.14 54.92 11.23
N ASP A 770 -23.17 55.62 11.81
CA ASP A 770 -22.30 56.57 11.09
C ASP A 770 -20.82 56.52 11.49
N ASP A 771 -20.43 55.62 12.40
CA ASP A 771 -19.05 55.43 12.81
C ASP A 771 -18.20 54.72 11.73
N TYR A 772 -17.05 55.31 11.36
CA TYR A 772 -16.02 54.66 10.53
C TYR A 772 -14.66 55.38 10.57
N VAL A 773 -13.61 54.71 10.10
CA VAL A 773 -12.27 55.31 9.91
C VAL A 773 -11.93 55.37 8.44
N THR A 774 -11.35 56.47 7.97
CA THR A 774 -10.78 56.59 6.62
C THR A 774 -9.30 56.85 6.64
N VAL A 775 -8.59 56.21 5.71
CA VAL A 775 -7.15 56.34 5.50
C VAL A 775 -6.91 56.75 4.05
N SER A 776 -6.16 57.82 3.85
CA SER A 776 -5.76 58.32 2.52
C SER A 776 -4.28 58.70 2.51
N GLY A 777 -3.63 58.67 1.35
CA GLY A 777 -2.26 59.14 1.21
C GLY A 777 -1.56 58.58 -0.02
N GLY A 778 -0.41 59.16 -0.37
CA GLY A 778 0.37 58.84 -1.57
C GLY A 778 0.74 57.36 -1.72
N PRO A 779 1.22 56.66 -0.65
CA PRO A 779 1.58 55.24 -0.73
C PRO A 779 0.43 54.31 -1.17
N LEU A 780 -0.82 54.70 -0.95
CA LEU A 780 -2.00 53.90 -1.34
C LEU A 780 -2.34 53.99 -2.84
N LEU A 781 -1.71 54.92 -3.58
CA LEU A 781 -1.95 55.15 -5.01
C LEU A 781 -1.06 54.28 -5.92
N SER A 782 -0.19 53.43 -5.34
CA SER A 782 0.64 52.51 -6.12
C SER A 782 -0.13 51.24 -6.53
N PRO A 783 -0.01 50.75 -7.77
CA PRO A 783 -0.60 49.47 -8.17
C PRO A 783 -0.09 48.29 -7.33
N LEU A 784 -1.00 47.41 -6.91
CA LEU A 784 -0.68 46.25 -6.08
C LEU A 784 -0.78 44.96 -6.89
N GLN A 785 0.33 44.25 -7.02
CA GLN A 785 0.39 42.89 -7.56
C GLN A 785 0.19 41.82 -6.48
N LYS A 786 0.40 42.21 -5.22
CA LYS A 786 0.25 41.40 -4.02
C LYS A 786 -0.44 42.26 -2.95
N LEU A 787 -1.27 41.65 -2.13
CA LEU A 787 -2.00 42.32 -1.07
C LEU A 787 -2.30 41.33 0.04
N THR A 788 -2.04 41.72 1.29
CA THR A 788 -2.59 41.02 2.45
C THR A 788 -3.38 41.99 3.31
N VAL A 789 -4.57 41.59 3.77
CA VAL A 789 -5.43 42.37 4.67
C VAL A 789 -5.75 41.53 5.88
N GLU A 790 -5.34 41.98 7.05
CA GLU A 790 -5.58 41.33 8.34
C GLU A 790 -6.46 42.23 9.20
N VAL A 791 -7.51 41.66 9.80
CA VAL A 791 -8.42 42.38 10.68
C VAL A 791 -8.84 41.49 11.85
N TRP A 792 -8.86 42.09 13.04
CA TRP A 792 -9.52 41.52 14.20
C TRP A 792 -10.85 42.21 14.46
N PHE A 793 -11.92 41.43 14.60
CA PHE A 793 -13.26 41.97 14.82
C PHE A 793 -14.05 41.13 15.82
N ARG A 794 -15.10 41.73 16.40
CA ARG A 794 -16.11 41.07 17.23
C ARG A 794 -17.47 41.70 16.95
N THR A 795 -18.54 40.90 16.85
CA THR A 795 -19.91 41.42 16.78
C THR A 795 -20.87 40.43 17.43
N GLU A 796 -21.99 40.94 17.93
CA GLU A 796 -23.13 40.15 18.45
C GLU A 796 -24.39 40.40 17.61
N LYS A 797 -24.26 41.22 16.57
CA LYS A 797 -25.37 41.72 15.76
C LYS A 797 -25.32 41.11 14.37
N PRO A 798 -26.47 40.74 13.79
CA PRO A 798 -26.52 40.25 12.43
C PRO A 798 -26.14 41.36 11.45
N GLN A 799 -25.08 41.13 10.69
CA GLN A 799 -24.59 42.05 9.65
C GLN A 799 -24.98 41.51 8.29
N ASN A 800 -25.61 42.35 7.47
CA ASN A 800 -25.89 42.01 6.07
C ASN A 800 -25.28 43.06 5.15
N GLY A 801 -24.21 42.66 4.47
CA GLY A 801 -23.54 43.47 3.46
C GLY A 801 -22.67 44.58 4.01
N LYS A 802 -21.84 44.26 5.00
CA LYS A 802 -20.98 45.21 5.71
C LYS A 802 -19.52 44.92 5.41
N PHE A 803 -18.72 45.94 5.14
CA PHE A 803 -17.27 45.79 5.00
C PHE A 803 -16.59 46.08 6.34
N LEU A 804 -15.72 45.18 6.78
CA LEU A 804 -14.86 45.41 7.94
C LEU A 804 -13.68 46.30 7.55
N VAL A 805 -13.09 46.02 6.39
CA VAL A 805 -12.01 46.81 5.78
C VAL A 805 -12.21 46.77 4.26
N VAL A 806 -12.14 47.92 3.60
CA VAL A 806 -12.30 48.01 2.15
C VAL A 806 -11.37 49.06 1.55
N GLY A 807 -10.64 48.70 0.51
CA GLY A 807 -9.87 49.63 -0.31
C GLY A 807 -10.64 50.00 -1.56
N GLY A 808 -10.94 51.29 -1.75
CA GLY A 808 -11.79 51.73 -2.86
C GLY A 808 -12.09 53.23 -2.88
N TYR A 809 -12.98 53.63 -3.78
CA TYR A 809 -13.23 55.03 -4.14
C TYR A 809 -14.60 55.52 -3.65
N ALA A 810 -14.72 56.83 -3.43
CA ALA A 810 -15.90 57.51 -2.89
C ALA A 810 -17.20 57.38 -3.74
N ASN A 811 -17.11 57.01 -5.03
CA ASN A 811 -18.29 56.86 -5.90
C ASN A 811 -18.91 55.44 -5.88
N GLY A 812 -18.79 54.72 -4.76
CA GLY A 812 -19.52 53.47 -4.52
C GLY A 812 -18.95 52.24 -5.23
N THR A 813 -17.63 52.15 -5.43
CA THR A 813 -17.00 50.91 -5.89
C THR A 813 -15.76 50.57 -5.06
N TYR A 814 -15.48 49.27 -4.88
CA TYR A 814 -14.32 48.75 -4.16
C TYR A 814 -13.34 48.07 -5.11
N ALA A 815 -12.04 48.12 -4.79
CA ALA A 815 -11.00 47.36 -5.47
C ALA A 815 -10.73 46.03 -4.73
N TRP A 816 -10.78 46.06 -3.40
CA TRP A 816 -10.70 44.89 -2.54
C TRP A 816 -11.40 45.14 -1.20
N GLY A 817 -11.76 44.08 -0.46
CA GLY A 817 -12.29 44.24 0.90
C GLY A 817 -12.69 42.95 1.60
N VAL A 818 -12.72 43.02 2.93
CA VAL A 818 -13.25 41.97 3.82
C VAL A 818 -14.73 42.26 4.06
N TYR A 819 -15.58 41.36 3.60
CA TYR A 819 -17.02 41.56 3.50
C TYR A 819 -17.79 40.53 4.32
N LEU A 820 -18.67 41.01 5.20
CA LEU A 820 -19.55 40.21 6.05
C LEU A 820 -21.00 40.29 5.52
N SER A 821 -21.62 39.13 5.33
CA SER A 821 -22.91 39.00 4.65
C SER A 821 -23.78 37.91 5.28
N THR A 822 -25.04 37.85 4.84
CA THR A 822 -25.97 36.77 5.25
C THR A 822 -26.14 36.72 6.76
N ASN A 823 -26.46 37.85 7.40
CA ASN A 823 -26.66 37.94 8.87
C ASN A 823 -25.45 37.42 9.67
N SER A 824 -24.26 37.81 9.25
CA SER A 824 -22.97 37.38 9.80
C SER A 824 -22.70 35.88 9.71
N THR A 825 -23.29 35.16 8.73
CA THR A 825 -23.00 33.73 8.52
C THR A 825 -22.10 33.43 7.33
N ALA A 826 -21.72 34.44 6.55
CA ALA A 826 -20.81 34.30 5.44
C ALA A 826 -19.84 35.48 5.37
N MET A 827 -18.55 35.20 5.29
CA MET A 827 -17.49 36.21 5.16
C MET A 827 -16.65 35.93 3.92
N SER A 828 -16.26 36.98 3.19
CA SER A 828 -15.45 36.86 1.98
C SER A 828 -14.33 37.88 1.92
N PHE A 829 -13.27 37.51 1.20
CA PHE A 829 -12.23 38.45 0.81
C PHE A 829 -12.39 38.75 -0.69
N ASN A 830 -12.85 39.94 -1.01
CA ASN A 830 -13.21 40.32 -2.37
C ASN A 830 -12.00 40.98 -3.03
N ILE A 831 -11.66 40.55 -4.25
CA ILE A 831 -10.67 41.17 -5.15
C ILE A 831 -11.36 41.50 -6.47
N LYS A 832 -11.28 42.76 -6.93
CA LYS A 832 -11.88 43.22 -8.18
C LYS A 832 -10.81 43.33 -9.27
N GLY A 833 -10.88 42.43 -10.26
CA GLY A 833 -10.16 42.54 -11.54
C GLY A 833 -11.15 42.90 -12.68
N GLN A 834 -11.05 42.21 -13.82
CA GLN A 834 -12.10 42.28 -14.87
C GLN A 834 -13.44 41.69 -14.36
N LYS A 835 -13.36 40.69 -13.49
CA LYS A 835 -14.47 40.10 -12.71
C LYS A 835 -14.18 40.20 -11.21
N ILE A 836 -15.19 39.95 -10.39
CA ILE A 836 -15.06 39.92 -8.93
C ILE A 836 -14.68 38.50 -8.50
N TYR A 837 -13.61 38.38 -7.72
CA TYR A 837 -13.19 37.14 -7.07
C TYR A 837 -13.51 37.25 -5.59
N ASN A 838 -14.31 36.32 -5.06
CA ASN A 838 -14.82 36.36 -3.69
C ASN A 838 -14.86 34.95 -3.06
N PRO A 839 -13.73 34.37 -2.67
CA PRO A 839 -13.76 33.19 -1.81
C PRO A 839 -14.62 33.48 -0.57
N ILE A 840 -15.53 32.57 -0.24
CA ILE A 840 -16.47 32.70 0.90
C ILE A 840 -16.17 31.60 1.91
N ILE A 841 -16.16 31.97 3.18
CA ILE A 841 -16.23 31.05 4.32
C ILE A 841 -17.59 31.20 5.02
N ARG A 842 -18.09 30.11 5.62
CA ARG A 842 -19.36 30.08 6.35
C ARG A 842 -19.11 29.71 7.81
N GLY A 843 -19.83 30.34 8.72
CA GLY A 843 -19.72 30.16 10.17
C GLY A 843 -20.75 31.00 10.90
N ASP A 844 -20.70 31.10 12.23
CA ASP A 844 -21.44 32.11 12.97
C ASP A 844 -20.46 33.16 13.50
N PHE A 845 -20.34 34.29 12.80
CA PHE A 845 -19.38 35.35 13.12
C PHE A 845 -19.96 36.42 14.05
N LYS A 846 -21.18 36.21 14.55
CA LYS A 846 -21.87 37.08 15.52
C LYS A 846 -22.00 36.42 16.89
N ASP A 847 -21.09 35.51 17.20
CA ASP A 847 -21.11 34.72 18.43
C ASP A 847 -20.61 35.50 19.65
N GLY A 848 -20.22 36.77 19.48
CA GLY A 848 -19.75 37.65 20.53
C GLY A 848 -18.28 37.47 20.90
N PHE A 849 -17.48 36.74 20.12
CA PHE A 849 -16.06 36.55 20.39
C PHE A 849 -15.17 37.29 19.38
N TRP A 850 -13.90 37.46 19.74
CA TRP A 850 -12.90 38.04 18.84
C TRP A 850 -12.46 37.03 17.79
N HIS A 851 -12.51 37.43 16.53
CA HIS A 851 -12.05 36.64 15.39
C HIS A 851 -10.94 37.36 14.64
N HIS A 852 -10.02 36.55 14.12
CA HIS A 852 -8.93 36.98 13.24
C HIS A 852 -9.24 36.58 11.81
N PHE A 853 -9.23 37.52 10.89
CA PHE A 853 -9.41 37.26 9.47
C PHE A 853 -8.22 37.81 8.69
N VAL A 854 -7.65 37.00 7.79
CA VAL A 854 -6.59 37.45 6.87
C VAL A 854 -6.94 37.05 5.44
N GLY A 855 -7.05 38.04 4.55
CA GLY A 855 -7.15 37.84 3.12
C GLY A 855 -5.82 38.05 2.44
N VAL A 856 -5.30 37.04 1.73
CA VAL A 856 -4.02 37.07 1.00
C VAL A 856 -4.27 36.95 -0.49
N PHE A 857 -3.72 37.87 -1.27
CA PHE A 857 -3.76 37.91 -2.72
C PHE A 857 -2.34 38.04 -3.28
N ASN A 858 -1.97 37.17 -4.21
CA ASN A 858 -0.61 37.14 -4.79
C ASN A 858 -0.57 37.41 -6.30
N GLY A 859 -1.65 37.95 -6.88
CA GLY A 859 -1.77 38.17 -8.32
C GLY A 859 -2.42 37.00 -9.07
N LYS A 860 -2.26 35.75 -8.60
CA LYS A 860 -2.80 34.54 -9.26
C LYS A 860 -3.70 33.68 -8.37
N SER A 861 -3.84 34.02 -7.10
CA SER A 861 -4.68 33.30 -6.14
C SER A 861 -5.17 34.23 -5.04
N VAL A 862 -6.31 33.87 -4.46
CA VAL A 862 -6.89 34.52 -3.28
C VAL A 862 -7.08 33.46 -2.21
N THR A 863 -6.44 33.66 -1.05
CA THR A 863 -6.49 32.75 0.09
C THR A 863 -7.04 33.48 1.32
N ILE A 864 -7.99 32.86 2.01
CA ILE A 864 -8.52 33.32 3.29
C ILE A 864 -7.89 32.47 4.39
N TYR A 865 -7.39 33.16 5.39
CA TYR A 865 -7.07 32.60 6.69
C TYR A 865 -8.07 33.11 7.73
N PHE A 866 -8.52 32.22 8.62
CA PHE A 866 -9.40 32.55 9.73
C PHE A 866 -8.80 31.94 10.99
N GLU A 867 -8.64 32.75 12.03
CA GLU A 867 -8.02 32.36 13.31
C GLU A 867 -6.65 31.71 13.09
N GLY A 868 -5.80 32.37 12.29
CA GLY A 868 -4.46 31.91 11.92
C GLY A 868 -4.39 30.76 10.90
N LYS A 869 -5.49 30.09 10.54
CA LYS A 869 -5.46 28.93 9.61
C LYS A 869 -5.89 29.26 8.18
N PRO A 870 -5.28 28.65 7.15
CA PRO A 870 -5.84 28.69 5.80
C PRO A 870 -7.17 27.91 5.75
N VAL A 871 -8.26 28.58 5.36
CA VAL A 871 -9.62 28.00 5.33
C VAL A 871 -10.23 27.96 3.92
N ARG A 872 -9.77 28.81 3.01
CA ARG A 872 -10.24 28.80 1.61
C ARG A 872 -9.17 29.35 0.68
N SER A 873 -8.94 28.71 -0.47
CA SER A 873 -8.09 29.26 -1.53
C SER A 873 -8.76 29.06 -2.89
N ILE A 874 -8.63 30.04 -3.77
CA ILE A 874 -9.04 29.95 -5.17
C ILE A 874 -7.89 30.39 -6.09
N MET A 875 -7.71 29.66 -7.19
CA MET A 875 -6.76 30.01 -8.25
C MET A 875 -7.47 30.87 -9.30
N LEU A 876 -6.74 31.84 -9.86
CA LEU A 876 -7.23 32.74 -10.89
C LEU A 876 -6.73 32.28 -12.26
N GLU A 877 -7.56 32.42 -13.29
CA GLU A 877 -7.23 32.02 -14.68
C GLU A 877 -6.18 32.96 -15.31
N GLU A 878 -6.11 34.20 -14.82
CA GLU A 878 -5.20 35.24 -15.29
C GLU A 878 -4.52 35.96 -14.10
N THR A 879 -3.39 36.61 -14.37
CA THR A 879 -2.73 37.46 -13.38
C THR A 879 -3.50 38.78 -13.24
N VAL A 880 -3.93 39.10 -12.03
CA VAL A 880 -4.67 40.33 -11.71
C VAL A 880 -3.72 41.35 -11.07
N ILE A 881 -3.86 42.63 -11.44
CA ILE A 881 -3.17 43.76 -10.81
C ILE A 881 -4.24 44.73 -10.31
N ILE A 882 -4.19 45.06 -9.03
CA ILE A 882 -5.11 46.02 -8.40
C ILE A 882 -4.60 47.43 -8.74
N LYS A 883 -5.39 48.21 -9.47
CA LYS A 883 -5.06 49.59 -9.82
C LYS A 883 -5.90 50.56 -8.97
N PRO A 884 -5.29 51.30 -8.03
CA PRO A 884 -6.01 52.33 -7.27
C PRO A 884 -6.37 53.51 -8.18
N SER A 885 -7.47 54.20 -7.87
CA SER A 885 -7.93 55.43 -8.53
C SER A 885 -7.35 56.68 -7.87
N ASP A 886 -7.45 57.85 -8.51
CA ASP A 886 -6.87 59.11 -8.02
C ASP A 886 -7.31 59.57 -6.61
N ASN A 887 -8.50 59.17 -6.11
CA ASN A 887 -8.89 59.35 -4.69
C ASN A 887 -9.12 58.02 -3.95
N PHE A 888 -8.22 57.05 -4.13
CA PHE A 888 -8.29 55.78 -3.41
C PHE A 888 -8.17 56.02 -1.90
N LYS A 889 -9.11 55.45 -1.14
CA LYS A 889 -9.10 55.46 0.32
C LYS A 889 -9.32 54.05 0.86
N ILE A 890 -8.82 53.79 2.05
CA ILE A 890 -9.21 52.61 2.82
C ILE A 890 -10.28 53.07 3.83
N TYR A 891 -11.40 52.37 3.86
CA TYR A 891 -12.46 52.55 4.85
C TYR A 891 -12.47 51.35 5.79
N ILE A 892 -12.62 51.62 7.09
CA ILE A 892 -12.70 50.61 8.15
C ILE A 892 -14.01 50.80 8.88
N GLY A 893 -14.78 49.73 8.99
CA GLY A 893 -16.13 49.75 9.58
C GLY A 893 -17.23 50.31 8.66
N SER A 894 -16.96 50.64 7.40
CA SER A 894 -17.98 51.16 6.47
C SER A 894 -17.57 51.02 5.00
N TRP A 895 -18.55 51.08 4.09
CA TRP A 895 -18.32 51.17 2.65
C TRP A 895 -18.59 52.58 2.14
N SER A 896 -17.53 53.40 2.03
CA SER A 896 -17.63 54.79 1.56
C SER A 896 -18.63 55.65 2.36
N GLY A 897 -18.69 55.44 3.68
CA GLY A 897 -19.64 56.13 4.57
C GLY A 897 -21.07 55.57 4.51
N ARG A 898 -21.29 54.43 3.83
CA ARG A 898 -22.57 53.72 3.77
C ARG A 898 -22.45 52.35 4.42
N GLY A 899 -23.52 51.92 5.08
CA GLY A 899 -23.59 50.58 5.67
C GLY A 899 -22.52 50.37 6.74
N ALA A 900 -22.55 51.20 7.79
CA ALA A 900 -21.64 51.09 8.93
C ALA A 900 -21.77 49.73 9.65
N PHE A 901 -20.64 49.23 10.14
CA PHE A 901 -20.51 48.00 10.91
C PHE A 901 -20.92 48.25 12.37
N ASP A 902 -21.70 47.33 12.95
CA ASP A 902 -22.04 47.34 14.38
C ASP A 902 -21.21 46.25 15.10
N GLY A 903 -20.24 46.67 15.89
CA GLY A 903 -19.32 45.78 16.57
C GLY A 903 -17.99 46.44 16.93
N TYR A 904 -17.01 45.61 17.22
CA TYR A 904 -15.67 46.02 17.64
C TYR A 904 -14.65 45.68 16.57
N ILE A 905 -13.70 46.59 16.33
CA ILE A 905 -12.48 46.32 15.56
C ILE A 905 -11.29 46.53 16.49
N GLY A 906 -10.42 45.52 16.54
CA GLY A 906 -9.25 45.50 17.41
C GLY A 906 -8.09 46.23 16.76
N PHE A 907 -7.60 45.67 15.65
CA PHE A 907 -6.60 46.31 14.80
C PHE A 907 -6.75 45.84 13.35
N VAL A 908 -6.14 46.58 12.43
CA VAL A 908 -6.14 46.29 10.99
C VAL A 908 -4.74 46.42 10.43
N ASN A 909 -4.27 45.43 9.68
CA ASN A 909 -3.03 45.49 8.91
C ASN A 909 -3.32 45.34 7.42
N VAL A 910 -2.63 46.13 6.59
CA VAL A 910 -2.67 46.04 5.14
C VAL A 910 -1.24 46.02 4.63
N TYR A 911 -0.88 44.99 3.88
CA TYR A 911 0.47 44.77 3.34
C TYR A 911 0.44 44.81 1.81
N ALA A 912 1.45 45.42 1.20
CA ALA A 912 1.77 45.29 -0.22
C ALA A 912 2.61 44.03 -0.50
N ASP A 913 2.42 42.99 0.30
CA ASP A 913 3.13 41.72 0.21
C ASP A 913 2.23 40.55 0.59
N VAL A 914 2.72 39.33 0.39
CA VAL A 914 2.08 38.08 0.79
C VAL A 914 2.61 37.67 2.16
N LEU A 915 1.69 37.56 3.12
CA LEU A 915 1.98 36.79 4.34
C LEU A 915 1.95 35.30 3.99
N GLU A 916 3.06 34.62 4.25
CA GLU A 916 3.12 33.16 4.18
C GLU A 916 2.32 32.56 5.35
N PRO A 917 1.91 31.29 5.28
CA PRO A 917 1.15 30.66 6.36
C PRO A 917 1.81 30.77 7.75
N SER A 918 3.15 30.71 7.81
CA SER A 918 3.92 30.91 9.05
C SER A 918 3.72 32.31 9.63
N ASP A 919 3.76 33.33 8.78
CA ASP A 919 3.67 34.74 9.17
C ASP A 919 2.28 35.02 9.75
N VAL A 920 1.22 34.51 9.08
CA VAL A 920 -0.17 34.67 9.54
C VAL A 920 -0.38 34.02 10.92
N ILE A 921 0.21 32.85 11.15
CA ILE A 921 0.09 32.13 12.42
C ILE A 921 0.86 32.85 13.53
N GLU A 922 2.09 33.30 13.25
CA GLU A 922 2.89 34.07 14.21
C GLU A 922 2.15 35.34 14.66
N GLN A 923 1.52 36.03 13.70
CA GLN A 923 0.71 37.22 13.94
C GLN A 923 -0.52 36.92 14.80
N TYR A 924 -1.25 35.84 14.50
CA TYR A 924 -2.36 35.37 15.31
C TYR A 924 -1.93 35.07 16.76
N ILE A 925 -0.78 34.42 16.93
CA ILE A 925 -0.21 34.05 18.24
C ILE A 925 0.17 35.30 19.04
N LYS A 926 0.91 36.24 18.44
CA LYS A 926 1.31 37.49 19.11
C LYS A 926 0.09 38.27 19.60
N ALA A 927 -0.97 38.30 18.80
CA ALA A 927 -2.20 38.98 19.14
C ALA A 927 -2.99 38.33 20.30
N ARG A 928 -2.79 37.03 20.60
CA ARG A 928 -3.46 36.35 21.72
C ARG A 928 -2.81 36.59 23.09
N GLY A 929 -1.51 36.88 23.15
CA GLY A 929 -0.75 37.10 24.39
C GLY A 929 -0.38 35.83 25.18
N GLU A 930 0.57 35.96 26.11
CA GLU A 930 1.21 34.84 26.85
C GLU A 930 0.41 34.36 28.10
N ASP A 931 -0.54 35.16 28.61
CA ASP A 931 -1.27 34.89 29.88
C ASP A 931 -2.41 33.85 29.78
N THR A 932 -2.46 33.04 28.73
CA THR A 932 -3.46 31.97 28.58
C THR A 932 -2.80 30.62 28.86
N GLY A 933 -3.52 29.70 29.53
CA GLY A 933 -3.02 28.33 29.77
C GLY A 933 -2.95 27.55 28.46
N ILE A 934 -1.93 27.82 27.64
CA ILE A 934 -1.74 27.21 26.32
C ILE A 934 -1.42 25.74 26.51
N LEU A 935 -2.31 24.88 26.00
CA LEU A 935 -2.16 23.43 25.99
C LEU A 935 -1.42 22.96 24.74
N ALA A 936 -1.61 23.64 23.60
CA ALA A 936 -0.89 23.35 22.37
C ALA A 936 -0.75 24.58 21.47
N LYS A 937 0.31 24.62 20.65
CA LYS A 937 0.64 25.72 19.74
C LYS A 937 1.19 25.21 18.42
N VAL A 938 0.70 25.72 17.30
CA VAL A 938 1.30 25.50 15.98
C VAL A 938 2.68 26.16 15.94
N ILE A 939 3.68 25.39 15.51
CA ILE A 939 5.06 25.86 15.32
C ILE A 939 5.43 26.00 13.84
N SER A 940 4.77 25.26 12.95
CA SER A 940 4.94 25.37 11.51
C SER A 940 3.64 24.99 10.80
N ALA A 941 3.31 25.74 9.76
CA ALA A 941 2.26 25.36 8.82
C ALA A 941 2.75 25.63 7.40
N THR A 942 2.61 24.62 6.56
CA THR A 942 2.84 24.70 5.12
C THR A 942 1.54 24.36 4.41
N ARG A 943 1.55 24.37 3.06
CA ARG A 943 0.41 23.83 2.30
C ARG A 943 0.23 22.33 2.53
N ASN A 944 1.29 21.61 2.85
CA ASN A 944 1.31 20.15 2.90
C ASN A 944 1.04 19.59 4.30
N TYR A 945 1.40 20.32 5.36
CA TYR A 945 1.19 19.87 6.73
C TYR A 945 1.15 21.03 7.74
N VAL A 946 0.65 20.72 8.94
CA VAL A 946 0.66 21.59 10.11
C VAL A 946 1.29 20.82 11.27
N THR A 947 2.22 21.43 12.02
CA THR A 947 2.80 20.84 13.22
C THR A 947 2.42 21.65 14.46
N LEU A 948 1.91 20.96 15.49
CA LEU A 948 1.54 21.53 16.78
C LEU A 948 2.38 20.90 17.88
N ASP A 949 2.98 21.73 18.73
CA ASP A 949 3.58 21.28 19.98
C ASP A 949 2.55 21.36 21.09
N VAL A 950 2.35 20.22 21.77
CA VAL A 950 1.52 20.08 22.94
C VAL A 950 2.42 20.22 24.16
N TYR A 951 2.12 21.20 24.98
CA TYR A 951 2.87 21.46 26.21
C TYR A 951 2.47 20.45 27.28
N GLY A 952 3.46 19.95 27.99
CA GLY A 952 3.25 18.92 28.99
C GLY A 952 4.55 18.37 29.54
N LYS A 953 4.44 17.28 30.31
CA LYS A 953 5.56 16.57 30.90
C LYS A 953 6.12 15.58 29.88
N GLY A 954 7.44 15.52 29.76
CA GLY A 954 8.13 14.52 28.93
C GLY A 954 7.94 13.11 29.47
N ILE A 955 7.75 12.15 28.57
CA ILE A 955 7.68 10.73 28.92
C ILE A 955 9.08 10.25 29.28
N HIS A 956 9.23 9.66 30.46
CA HIS A 956 10.47 9.04 30.91
C HIS A 956 10.22 7.63 31.41
N ILE A 957 11.20 6.76 31.20
CA ILE A 957 11.15 5.36 31.62
C ILE A 957 11.58 5.29 33.08
N SER A 958 10.69 4.84 33.97
CA SER A 958 11.04 4.66 35.38
C SER A 958 11.84 3.37 35.59
N PRO A 959 12.95 3.39 36.35
CA PRO A 959 13.75 2.19 36.65
C PRO A 959 13.06 1.24 37.65
N THR A 960 12.04 1.70 38.38
CA THR A 960 11.25 0.90 39.32
C THR A 960 9.82 0.82 38.83
N ALA A 961 9.44 -0.34 38.28
CA ALA A 961 8.05 -0.57 37.89
C ALA A 961 7.17 -0.72 39.15
N ASP A 962 6.30 0.26 39.38
CA ASP A 962 5.26 0.25 40.41
C ASP A 962 4.05 -0.59 40.01
N ILE A 963 4.02 -1.10 38.77
CA ILE A 963 2.96 -1.94 38.23
C ILE A 963 3.53 -3.24 37.66
N THR A 964 2.90 -4.37 37.99
CA THR A 964 3.09 -5.64 37.28
C THR A 964 1.79 -6.02 36.59
N VAL A 965 1.85 -6.19 35.26
CA VAL A 965 0.67 -6.61 34.50
C VAL A 965 0.62 -8.13 34.43
N GLU A 966 -0.46 -8.70 34.94
CA GLU A 966 -0.65 -10.14 35.10
C GLU A 966 -1.27 -10.74 33.83
N ARG A 967 -2.31 -10.09 33.31
CA ARG A 967 -3.06 -10.58 32.14
C ARG A 967 -3.60 -9.43 31.32
N VAL A 968 -3.49 -9.55 30.00
CA VAL A 968 -4.20 -8.71 29.05
C VAL A 968 -4.84 -9.61 28.01
N GLY A 969 -6.11 -9.36 27.70
CA GLY A 969 -6.87 -10.18 26.77
C GLY A 969 -7.82 -9.36 25.93
N ILE A 970 -8.02 -9.81 24.70
CA ILE A 970 -9.08 -9.33 23.83
C ILE A 970 -9.99 -10.50 23.49
N THR A 971 -11.30 -10.35 23.75
CA THR A 971 -12.29 -11.39 23.43
C THR A 971 -13.54 -10.79 22.79
N PRO A 972 -14.17 -11.49 21.83
CA PRO A 972 -15.49 -11.11 21.35
C PRO A 972 -16.52 -11.39 22.46
N VAL A 973 -17.39 -10.41 22.72
CA VAL A 973 -18.42 -10.52 23.77
C VAL A 973 -19.80 -10.34 23.16
N LYS A 974 -20.77 -11.09 23.72
CA LYS A 974 -22.18 -10.99 23.35
C LYS A 974 -22.82 -9.83 24.11
N VAL A 975 -23.41 -8.89 23.39
CA VAL A 975 -24.25 -7.83 23.98
C VAL A 975 -25.65 -7.97 23.38
N GLY A 976 -26.63 -8.34 24.21
CA GLY A 976 -27.95 -8.78 23.73
C GLY A 976 -27.86 -10.12 23.00
N ASP A 977 -28.32 -10.17 21.75
CA ASP A 977 -28.32 -11.38 20.92
C ASP A 977 -27.18 -11.53 19.93
N ASN A 978 -26.32 -10.51 19.79
CA ASN A 978 -25.28 -10.48 18.76
C ASN A 978 -23.86 -10.34 19.34
N PHE A 979 -22.89 -11.00 18.71
CA PHE A 979 -21.45 -10.86 18.99
C PHE A 979 -20.85 -9.72 18.16
N ASN A 980 -21.34 -8.52 18.40
CA ASN A 980 -20.93 -7.31 17.72
C ASN A 980 -20.05 -6.42 18.60
N HIS A 981 -19.50 -6.93 19.70
CA HIS A 981 -18.60 -6.20 20.57
C HIS A 981 -17.29 -6.96 20.84
N THR A 982 -16.24 -6.19 21.08
CA THR A 982 -14.92 -6.66 21.51
C THR A 982 -14.68 -6.14 22.93
N SER A 983 -14.37 -7.03 23.87
CA SER A 983 -13.90 -6.68 25.21
C SER A 983 -12.38 -6.70 25.28
N LEU A 984 -11.81 -5.66 25.87
CA LEU A 984 -10.40 -5.55 26.27
C LEU A 984 -10.33 -5.60 27.80
N THR A 985 -9.65 -6.62 28.33
CA THR A 985 -9.46 -6.81 29.77
C THR A 985 -7.99 -6.64 30.15
N ILE A 986 -7.71 -5.92 31.23
CA ILE A 986 -6.36 -5.71 31.78
C ILE A 986 -6.39 -5.99 33.29
N ASP A 987 -5.66 -7.02 33.70
CA ASP A 987 -5.41 -7.39 35.10
C ASP A 987 -3.99 -7.00 35.47
N PHE A 988 -3.83 -6.21 36.54
CA PHE A 988 -2.52 -5.80 37.00
C PHE A 988 -2.50 -5.59 38.51
N TYR A 989 -1.30 -5.65 39.07
CA TYR A 989 -1.02 -5.34 40.46
C TYR A 989 -0.23 -4.03 40.54
N ALA A 990 -0.69 -3.09 41.37
CA ALA A 990 0.00 -1.84 41.66
C ALA A 990 0.57 -1.86 43.08
N LYS A 991 1.88 -1.58 43.21
CA LYS A 991 2.57 -1.49 44.51
C LYS A 991 2.18 -0.25 45.31
N ASN A 992 1.82 0.83 44.64
CA ASN A 992 1.42 2.10 45.24
C ASN A 992 0.16 2.61 44.54
N SER A 993 -0.64 3.41 45.25
CA SER A 993 -1.72 4.16 44.61
C SER A 993 -1.15 5.26 43.71
N PHE A 994 -1.67 5.40 42.50
CA PHE A 994 -1.29 6.47 41.59
C PHE A 994 -2.47 6.89 40.71
N ASN A 995 -2.41 8.14 40.27
CA ASN A 995 -3.25 8.64 39.19
C ASN A 995 -2.42 8.72 37.91
N GLY A 996 -3.09 8.51 36.78
CA GLY A 996 -2.41 8.43 35.50
C GLY A 996 -3.33 8.48 34.30
N THR A 997 -2.75 8.18 33.14
CA THR A 997 -3.44 8.08 31.86
C THR A 997 -3.17 6.73 31.23
N LEU A 998 -4.24 6.06 30.82
CA LEU A 998 -4.20 4.89 29.95
C LEU A 998 -4.32 5.36 28.51
N ILE A 999 -3.33 5.03 27.69
CA ILE A 999 -3.39 5.22 26.24
C ILE A 999 -3.59 3.84 25.60
N LEU A 1000 -4.67 3.70 24.83
CA LEU A 1000 -4.91 2.54 23.97
C LEU A 1000 -4.68 2.97 22.53
N ASN A 1001 -3.50 2.66 22.00
CA ASN A 1001 -3.09 2.99 20.64
C ASN A 1001 -3.35 1.79 19.72
N THR A 1002 -3.98 2.03 18.57
CA THR A 1002 -4.16 1.04 17.51
C THR A 1002 -3.47 1.51 16.24
N TYR A 1003 -3.49 0.69 15.19
CA TYR A 1003 -3.05 1.15 13.87
C TYR A 1003 -3.82 2.34 13.31
N TYR A 1004 -5.05 2.57 13.78
CA TYR A 1004 -5.98 3.50 13.17
C TYR A 1004 -6.20 4.77 13.98
N PHE A 1005 -6.25 4.63 15.30
CA PHE A 1005 -6.51 5.73 16.24
C PHE A 1005 -5.97 5.39 17.63
N SER A 1006 -5.90 6.40 18.49
CA SER A 1006 -5.61 6.25 19.91
C SER A 1006 -6.78 6.71 20.77
N THR A 1007 -6.96 6.10 21.94
CA THR A 1007 -7.93 6.56 22.95
C THR A 1007 -7.25 6.78 24.29
N PHE A 1008 -7.77 7.73 25.06
CA PHE A 1008 -7.18 8.18 26.32
C PHE A 1008 -8.21 8.03 27.43
N ARG A 1009 -7.82 7.41 28.53
CA ARG A 1009 -8.68 7.24 29.71
C ARG A 1009 -7.91 7.63 30.97
N ARG A 1010 -8.57 8.33 31.88
CA ARG A 1010 -8.00 8.62 33.19
C ARG A 1010 -7.93 7.33 34.01
N LEU A 1011 -6.80 7.12 34.68
CA LEU A 1011 -6.59 6.03 35.62
C LEU A 1011 -6.49 6.59 37.03
N GLU A 1012 -7.29 6.03 37.92
CA GLU A 1012 -7.18 6.23 39.36
C GLU A 1012 -7.02 4.85 39.98
N VAL A 1013 -5.78 4.50 40.33
CA VAL A 1013 -5.40 3.14 40.75
C VAL A 1013 -5.05 3.16 42.23
N LYS A 1014 -5.65 2.24 42.98
CA LYS A 1014 -5.28 1.97 44.38
C LYS A 1014 -4.22 0.87 44.44
N GLU A 1015 -3.47 0.84 45.54
CA GLU A 1015 -2.55 -0.26 45.82
C GLU A 1015 -3.29 -1.61 45.84
N GLY A 1016 -2.68 -2.63 45.24
CA GLY A 1016 -3.23 -3.97 45.12
C GLY A 1016 -3.61 -4.38 43.68
N TYR A 1017 -4.39 -5.45 43.58
CA TYR A 1017 -4.88 -5.96 42.29
C TYR A 1017 -6.02 -5.11 41.75
N SER A 1018 -5.95 -4.78 40.46
CA SER A 1018 -6.95 -4.04 39.73
C SER A 1018 -7.34 -4.78 38.45
N HIS A 1019 -8.62 -4.72 38.11
CA HIS A 1019 -9.19 -5.24 36.87
C HIS A 1019 -9.84 -4.10 36.10
N ILE A 1020 -9.49 -3.96 34.82
CA ILE A 1020 -10.08 -2.99 33.91
C ILE A 1020 -10.68 -3.75 32.74
N GLU A 1021 -11.97 -3.52 32.45
CA GLU A 1021 -12.65 -4.04 31.28
C GLU A 1021 -13.25 -2.89 30.46
N TYR A 1022 -12.96 -2.87 29.16
CA TYR A 1022 -13.59 -1.98 28.20
C TYR A 1022 -14.27 -2.79 27.10
N ILE A 1023 -15.55 -2.48 26.85
CA ILE A 1023 -16.34 -3.13 25.81
C ILE A 1023 -16.60 -2.12 24.69
N PHE A 1024 -16.21 -2.49 23.47
CA PHE A 1024 -16.33 -1.65 22.29
C PHE A 1024 -17.21 -2.32 21.23
N PRO A 1025 -18.13 -1.60 20.57
CA PRO A 1025 -18.78 -2.10 19.37
C PRO A 1025 -17.73 -2.40 18.27
N ASN A 1026 -17.87 -3.53 17.58
CA ASN A 1026 -17.02 -3.95 16.47
C ASN A 1026 -17.00 -2.89 15.36
N THR A 1027 -18.16 -2.30 15.09
CA THR A 1027 -18.33 -1.20 14.15
C THR A 1027 -19.18 -0.07 14.75
N ILE A 1028 -18.83 1.18 14.44
CA ILE A 1028 -19.60 2.39 14.78
C ILE A 1028 -19.73 3.21 13.49
N ASP A 1029 -20.95 3.44 13.00
CA ASP A 1029 -21.19 4.13 11.71
C ASP A 1029 -20.35 3.56 10.54
N SER A 1030 -20.27 2.23 10.46
CA SER A 1030 -19.43 1.47 9.51
C SER A 1030 -17.91 1.55 9.74
N LYS A 1031 -17.43 2.29 10.75
CA LYS A 1031 -16.01 2.36 11.12
C LYS A 1031 -15.62 1.17 12.00
N PRO A 1032 -14.51 0.45 11.73
CA PRO A 1032 -14.16 -0.80 12.40
C PRO A 1032 -13.46 -0.60 13.76
N VAL A 1033 -14.11 0.07 14.72
CA VAL A 1033 -13.50 0.47 16.01
C VAL A 1033 -13.11 -0.74 16.87
N GLY A 1034 -14.05 -1.59 17.27
CA GLY A 1034 -13.76 -2.79 18.06
C GLY A 1034 -12.90 -3.82 17.32
N LEU A 1035 -12.97 -3.84 15.98
CA LEU A 1035 -12.09 -4.68 15.15
C LEU A 1035 -10.64 -4.18 15.14
N ALA A 1036 -10.42 -2.86 15.15
CA ALA A 1036 -9.09 -2.26 15.24
C ALA A 1036 -8.39 -2.65 16.54
N PHE A 1037 -9.10 -2.61 17.67
CA PHE A 1037 -8.57 -3.10 18.95
C PHE A 1037 -8.19 -4.58 18.87
N GLY A 1038 -9.06 -5.42 18.31
CA GLY A 1038 -8.80 -6.86 18.16
C GLY A 1038 -7.66 -7.21 17.21
N ARG A 1039 -7.29 -6.32 16.29
CA ARG A 1039 -6.16 -6.52 15.39
C ARG A 1039 -4.82 -6.35 16.10
N LYS A 1040 -4.61 -5.18 16.72
CA LYS A 1040 -3.45 -4.88 17.57
C LYS A 1040 -3.74 -3.62 18.38
N THR A 1041 -3.51 -3.71 19.68
CA THR A 1041 -3.58 -2.60 20.63
C THR A 1041 -2.28 -2.50 21.41
N GLU A 1042 -1.63 -1.35 21.34
CA GLU A 1042 -0.50 -0.96 22.19
C GLU A 1042 -1.05 -0.18 23.38
N ILE A 1043 -0.83 -0.71 24.58
CA ILE A 1043 -1.32 -0.17 25.85
C ILE A 1043 -0.17 0.51 26.55
N LEU A 1044 -0.36 1.78 26.92
CA LEU A 1044 0.61 2.58 27.65
C LEU A 1044 -0.05 3.08 28.94
N MET A 1045 0.58 2.81 30.08
CA MET A 1045 0.17 3.35 31.37
C MET A 1045 1.19 4.41 31.79
N LEU A 1046 0.73 5.65 31.89
CA LEU A 1046 1.54 6.81 32.28
C LEU A 1046 1.08 7.33 33.64
N SER A 1047 2.00 7.65 34.54
CA SER A 1047 1.66 8.38 35.77
C SER A 1047 1.35 9.85 35.47
N GLU A 1048 0.67 10.56 36.39
CA GLU A 1048 0.50 12.02 36.30
C GLU A 1048 1.84 12.79 36.23
N ARG A 1049 2.97 12.17 36.59
CA ARG A 1049 4.31 12.76 36.48
C ARG A 1049 4.97 12.57 35.11
N GLY A 1050 4.36 11.77 34.22
CA GLY A 1050 4.93 11.43 32.91
C GLY A 1050 5.83 10.19 32.92
N GLU A 1051 5.79 9.38 33.98
CA GLU A 1051 6.54 8.12 34.04
C GLU A 1051 5.79 7.03 33.28
N LEU A 1052 6.47 6.33 32.37
CA LEU A 1052 5.94 5.13 31.70
C LEU A 1052 6.01 3.93 32.64
N LEU A 1053 4.87 3.58 33.22
CA LEU A 1053 4.73 2.51 34.21
C LEU A 1053 4.60 1.13 33.55
N ALA A 1054 3.90 1.05 32.42
CA ALA A 1054 3.76 -0.18 31.65
C ALA A 1054 3.59 0.11 30.14
N LYS A 1055 4.18 -0.75 29.31
CA LYS A 1055 3.98 -0.78 27.85
C LYS A 1055 3.74 -2.22 27.41
N ILE A 1056 2.53 -2.50 26.93
CA ILE A 1056 2.08 -3.85 26.59
C ILE A 1056 1.48 -3.84 25.19
N VAL A 1057 1.58 -4.96 24.49
CA VAL A 1057 0.89 -5.17 23.22
C VAL A 1057 -0.07 -6.33 23.39
N THR A 1058 -1.30 -6.14 22.92
CA THR A 1058 -2.33 -7.16 22.91
C THR A 1058 -3.04 -7.21 21.55
N ALA A 1059 -3.57 -8.37 21.20
CA ALA A 1059 -4.36 -8.62 20.01
C ALA A 1059 -5.28 -9.82 20.29
N SER A 1060 -6.23 -10.06 19.40
CA SER A 1060 -7.09 -11.26 19.40
C SER A 1060 -6.29 -12.58 19.41
N SER A 1061 -5.19 -12.60 18.66
CA SER A 1061 -4.21 -13.69 18.66
C SER A 1061 -2.81 -13.09 18.66
N ILE A 1062 -1.94 -13.52 19.56
CA ILE A 1062 -0.51 -13.17 19.54
C ILE A 1062 0.27 -14.45 19.55
N LEU A 1063 1.06 -14.71 18.50
CA LEU A 1063 1.92 -15.89 18.46
C LEU A 1063 3.29 -15.51 19.04
N GLN A 1064 3.66 -16.15 20.14
CA GLN A 1064 4.94 -15.94 20.82
C GLN A 1064 5.46 -17.26 21.42
N GLY A 1065 6.79 -17.37 21.59
CA GLY A 1065 7.42 -18.57 22.17
C GLY A 1065 7.01 -19.85 21.46
N LEU A 1066 6.43 -20.81 22.20
CA LEU A 1066 6.00 -22.11 21.66
C LEU A 1066 4.82 -22.02 20.68
N GLU A 1067 4.00 -20.97 20.73
CA GLU A 1067 2.86 -20.81 19.81
C GLU A 1067 3.30 -20.54 18.37
N LEU A 1068 4.54 -20.07 18.17
CA LEU A 1068 5.16 -19.98 16.84
C LEU A 1068 5.25 -21.36 16.14
N SER A 1069 5.15 -22.46 16.91
CA SER A 1069 5.09 -23.83 16.38
C SER A 1069 3.91 -24.08 15.44
N TYR A 1070 2.80 -23.32 15.58
CA TYR A 1070 1.64 -23.42 14.69
C TYR A 1070 1.96 -23.07 13.23
N ILE A 1071 2.97 -22.23 13.00
CA ILE A 1071 3.47 -21.88 11.67
C ILE A 1071 4.68 -22.74 11.31
N LEU A 1072 5.59 -22.92 12.27
CA LEU A 1072 6.85 -23.63 12.05
C LEU A 1072 6.64 -25.09 11.63
N LEU A 1073 5.72 -25.81 12.28
CA LEU A 1073 5.51 -27.23 12.02
C LEU A 1073 4.99 -27.48 10.58
N PRO A 1074 3.96 -26.77 10.08
CA PRO A 1074 3.59 -26.84 8.66
C PRO A 1074 4.74 -26.55 7.70
N VAL A 1075 5.53 -25.51 7.96
CA VAL A 1075 6.66 -25.11 7.10
C VAL A 1075 7.72 -26.21 7.04
N ILE A 1076 8.14 -26.74 8.20
CA ILE A 1076 9.15 -27.81 8.27
C ILE A 1076 8.63 -29.10 7.63
N LEU A 1077 7.40 -29.52 7.95
CA LEU A 1077 6.84 -30.75 7.41
C LEU A 1077 6.72 -30.69 5.89
N LEU A 1078 6.23 -29.58 5.34
CA LEU A 1078 6.13 -29.38 3.90
C LEU A 1078 7.51 -29.33 3.25
N LEU A 1079 8.50 -28.67 3.87
CA LEU A 1079 9.87 -28.64 3.39
C LEU A 1079 10.49 -30.05 3.34
N ILE A 1080 10.41 -30.80 4.43
CA ILE A 1080 10.93 -32.18 4.52
C ILE A 1080 10.24 -33.05 3.47
N PHE A 1081 8.92 -32.96 3.37
CA PHE A 1081 8.14 -33.75 2.43
C PHE A 1081 8.47 -33.40 0.97
N TYR A 1082 8.59 -32.11 0.64
CA TYR A 1082 9.00 -31.63 -0.68
C TYR A 1082 10.38 -32.16 -1.07
N VAL A 1083 11.35 -32.06 -0.16
CA VAL A 1083 12.72 -32.57 -0.36
C VAL A 1083 12.73 -34.10 -0.51
N TYR A 1084 11.96 -34.82 0.30
CA TYR A 1084 11.82 -36.28 0.22
C TYR A 1084 11.28 -36.74 -1.14
N ILE A 1085 10.29 -36.03 -1.67
CA ILE A 1085 9.70 -36.31 -2.98
C ILE A 1085 10.73 -36.07 -4.09
N SER A 1086 11.46 -34.95 -4.04
CA SER A 1086 12.57 -34.68 -4.96
C SER A 1086 13.66 -35.76 -4.92
N CYS A 1087 13.94 -36.33 -3.75
CA CYS A 1087 14.84 -37.48 -3.63
C CYS A 1087 14.32 -38.72 -4.35
N LYS A 1088 13.01 -39.01 -4.27
CA LYS A 1088 12.41 -40.17 -4.94
C LYS A 1088 12.43 -40.03 -6.45
N GLU A 1089 12.15 -38.85 -7.01
CA GLU A 1089 12.23 -38.62 -8.46
C GLU A 1089 13.61 -39.01 -9.03
N SER A 1090 14.68 -38.66 -8.32
CA SER A 1090 16.06 -38.99 -8.75
C SER A 1090 16.35 -40.49 -8.83
N LYS A 1091 15.64 -41.34 -8.07
CA LYS A 1091 15.82 -42.80 -8.08
C LYS A 1091 15.11 -43.50 -9.24
N PHE A 1092 14.08 -42.88 -9.81
CA PHE A 1092 13.31 -43.43 -10.93
C PHE A 1092 13.82 -42.92 -12.30
N ALA A 1093 14.62 -41.85 -12.30
CA ALA A 1093 15.27 -41.29 -13.49
C ALA A 1093 16.68 -41.87 -13.75
N SER A 1094 17.31 -42.48 -12.74
CA SER A 1094 18.51 -43.32 -12.86
C SER A 1094 18.14 -44.75 -13.22
#